data_AF-A0A4R3Y8C1-F1
#
_entry.id   AF-A0A4R3Y8C1-F1
#
_cell.length_a   1.000
_cell.length_b   1.000
_cell.length_c   1.000
_cell.angle_alpha   90.00
_cell.angle_beta   90.00
_cell.angle_gamma   90.00
#
_symmetry.space_group_name_H-M   'P 1'
#
loop_
_entity.id
_entity.type
_entity.pdbx_description
1 polymer ?
#
loop_
_entity_poly.entity_id
_entity_poly.type
_entity_poly.pdbx_seq_one_letter_code
_entity_poly.pdbx_strand_id
1 'polypeptide(L)'
;MAKNLKQMGMQSRNGIKQQNSRFSHPLWIILILVGFISALVPFDPGSVLTSPSLIKPELAEQFYRFIKSSMLWVPIGLMFGIAGLGNIPRIWVGLLVTGTFLYFGFSLDVFNMVTVQEILAVAPGLATGLWLGERSFLSERKDTLLRTQSIPATTRSSNKETYAGNIEPKATALASADNNAVNEKTMPLSKSRATTHNRDNTSVNQSALSIYFKCLMAFIILLVVSAVLFGFPRWPIALGVGLALYLSILWRYPQAWLLVIPATLPLLDLAPWTGRFFFDEFDLLILSTLALLLCRTTPEPALSFSPRMRLLFLTLCISVLISFTNGLLPLQPLDANAFSNYFSHYNSLRVAKGFVWGIVLYGMLRSSEDLSQAQRFFSIGMMIGLAGVSVAALHEYWLFSGTSALDYRVTATFSSMHIGGGHIEAYLIFALSFTWLLLWQEKRIWIKAIAIGVFLIAIYALVTTVARGGIVALAVVFVILAFGMYRNLRARGTSRTLHYTASALLVSGLIVVILGIGTATFLQQRFAQTGEDAHTRFTHWSKSLNLLQKSWIEQLFGAGLGSFPERYFYANFDSSMGNYRYKTEQDNRYLSLNSGGTLYMAQSIKIMPNSPYTLSLDVRASDQTKRLDISICEKKLFNSHLCQWLNVPVTKSKEWQHQNIVFSSGQVGQGAWWARRPVQLSLYNPQDKGVVDIDNIHLTDSNGDNLISNGDFAQGGDYWFFKSGNHLAWHIKNMWVHLIFEQGIIGLIIFCTLTLVAVWHLLRSLYAGSPHATAWLASISGLLTIGFVDSLFDAPRLGMMLVLALLVGISQSTRSKTSLT
;
A
#
# COMPACT_ATOMS: atom_id res chain seq x y z
N MET A 1 -29.69 45.63 -54.57
CA MET A 1 -29.05 45.79 -53.24
C MET A 1 -29.21 44.59 -52.28
N ALA A 2 -29.71 43.43 -52.74
CA ALA A 2 -29.85 42.21 -51.92
C ALA A 2 -28.93 41.04 -52.36
N LYS A 3 -27.88 41.32 -53.16
CA LYS A 3 -26.87 40.33 -53.57
C LYS A 3 -25.49 40.52 -52.90
N ASN A 4 -25.24 41.66 -52.26
CA ASN A 4 -23.94 41.95 -51.61
C ASN A 4 -23.86 41.59 -50.12
N LEU A 5 -24.95 41.14 -49.48
CA LEU A 5 -24.91 40.66 -48.09
C LEU A 5 -24.67 39.15 -47.96
N LYS A 6 -24.67 38.39 -49.07
CA LYS A 6 -24.37 36.95 -49.06
C LYS A 6 -22.88 36.62 -49.20
N GLN A 7 -22.04 37.59 -49.59
CA GLN A 7 -20.58 37.42 -49.71
C GLN A 7 -19.79 37.84 -48.46
N MET A 8 -20.35 38.66 -47.56
CA MET A 8 -19.70 38.97 -46.27
C MET A 8 -19.99 37.93 -45.16
N GLY A 9 -20.99 37.06 -45.35
CA GLY A 9 -21.32 35.99 -44.39
C GLY A 9 -20.57 34.66 -44.59
N MET A 10 -19.78 34.51 -45.66
CA MET A 10 -19.10 33.26 -46.02
C MET A 10 -17.56 33.31 -45.97
N GLN A 11 -16.96 34.40 -45.49
CA GLN A 11 -15.51 34.47 -45.23
C GLN A 11 -15.10 34.37 -43.75
N SER A 12 -16.05 34.39 -42.80
CA SER A 12 -15.73 34.25 -41.36
C SER A 12 -15.77 32.81 -40.83
N ARG A 13 -16.14 31.79 -41.64
CA ARG A 13 -16.26 30.40 -41.17
C ARG A 13 -15.09 29.47 -41.53
N ASN A 14 -14.07 29.97 -42.23
CA ASN A 14 -12.85 29.20 -42.56
C ASN A 14 -11.56 29.79 -41.93
N GLY A 15 -11.71 30.67 -40.94
CA GLY A 15 -10.61 31.40 -40.29
C GLY A 15 -9.97 30.74 -39.07
N ILE A 16 -10.15 29.42 -38.86
CA ILE A 16 -9.28 28.64 -37.98
C ILE A 16 -8.79 27.44 -38.77
N LYS A 17 -8.09 27.74 -39.88
CA LYS A 17 -7.06 26.82 -40.38
C LYS A 17 -6.13 26.59 -39.20
N GLN A 18 -6.13 25.34 -38.74
CA GLN A 18 -5.04 24.68 -38.07
C GLN A 18 -3.71 25.27 -38.57
N GLN A 19 -3.18 26.25 -37.85
CA GLN A 19 -1.77 26.57 -37.90
C GLN A 19 -1.08 25.47 -37.08
N ASN A 20 -1.22 24.22 -37.56
CA ASN A 20 -0.29 23.16 -37.31
C ASN A 20 1.01 23.67 -37.90
N SER A 21 1.84 24.29 -37.07
CA SER A 21 3.25 24.45 -37.37
C SER A 21 3.75 23.08 -37.80
N ARG A 22 4.02 22.93 -39.10
CA ARG A 22 4.70 21.79 -39.72
C ARG A 22 6.16 21.71 -39.27
N PHE A 23 6.42 21.91 -37.98
CA PHE A 23 7.66 21.48 -37.35
C PHE A 23 7.48 20.01 -36.95
N SER A 24 7.65 19.19 -37.98
CA SER A 24 8.15 17.81 -37.97
C SER A 24 7.71 16.88 -36.82
N HIS A 25 6.47 16.41 -36.88
CA HIS A 25 6.03 15.13 -36.28
C HIS A 25 7.09 14.00 -36.38
N PRO A 26 7.83 13.82 -37.49
CA PRO A 26 8.92 12.83 -37.57
C PRO A 26 10.12 13.11 -36.66
N LEU A 27 10.62 14.34 -36.54
CA LEU A 27 11.76 14.67 -35.66
C LEU A 27 11.42 14.40 -34.20
N TRP A 28 10.18 14.69 -33.81
CA TRP A 28 9.71 14.46 -32.46
C TRP A 28 9.58 12.97 -32.11
N ILE A 29 9.12 12.16 -33.06
CA ILE A 29 9.08 10.69 -32.92
C ILE A 29 10.50 10.12 -32.87
N ILE A 30 11.41 10.64 -33.69
CA ILE A 30 12.83 10.26 -33.69
C ILE A 30 13.47 10.58 -32.34
N LEU A 31 13.21 11.75 -31.74
CA LEU A 31 13.75 12.12 -30.43
C LEU A 31 13.23 11.22 -29.29
N ILE A 32 11.95 10.83 -29.32
CA ILE A 32 11.39 9.87 -28.36
C ILE A 32 12.06 8.50 -28.54
N LEU A 33 12.17 8.02 -29.77
CA LEU A 33 12.80 6.74 -30.09
C LEU A 33 14.28 6.73 -29.70
N VAL A 34 15.03 7.79 -30.01
CA VAL A 34 16.44 7.94 -29.62
C VAL A 34 16.58 7.96 -28.11
N GLY A 35 15.70 8.67 -27.38
CA GLY A 35 15.67 8.63 -25.92
C GLY A 35 15.45 7.22 -25.37
N PHE A 36 14.43 6.50 -25.85
CA PHE A 36 14.15 5.12 -25.43
C PHE A 36 15.27 4.13 -25.82
N ILE A 37 15.84 4.26 -27.01
CA ILE A 37 16.94 3.41 -27.50
C ILE A 37 18.21 3.67 -26.68
N SER A 38 18.51 4.92 -26.33
CA SER A 38 19.65 5.28 -25.47
C SER A 38 19.54 4.74 -24.04
N ALA A 39 18.33 4.40 -23.58
CA ALA A 39 18.07 3.76 -22.29
C ALA A 39 18.12 2.23 -22.35
N LEU A 40 18.13 1.65 -23.56
CA LEU A 40 18.08 0.19 -23.81
C LEU A 40 19.36 -0.35 -24.43
N VAL A 41 20.24 0.49 -24.97
CA VAL A 41 21.50 0.08 -25.62
C VAL A 41 22.68 0.72 -24.87
N PRO A 42 23.59 -0.09 -24.28
CA PRO A 42 24.83 0.44 -23.73
C PRO A 42 25.69 0.99 -24.88
N PHE A 43 25.86 2.31 -24.94
CA PHE A 43 26.84 2.93 -25.84
C PHE A 43 28.22 2.84 -25.19
N ASP A 44 28.81 1.66 -25.25
CA ASP A 44 30.24 1.47 -25.01
C ASP A 44 30.92 1.31 -26.38
N PRO A 45 31.76 2.28 -26.81
CA PRO A 45 32.46 2.20 -28.09
C PRO A 45 33.43 1.00 -28.18
N GLY A 46 33.65 0.26 -27.08
CA GLY A 46 34.46 -0.96 -27.04
C GLY A 46 33.69 -2.29 -26.90
N SER A 47 32.37 -2.31 -26.66
CA SER A 47 31.67 -3.58 -26.37
C SER A 47 30.87 -4.12 -27.58
N VAL A 48 31.40 -5.19 -28.17
CA VAL A 48 30.72 -6.01 -29.17
C VAL A 48 29.57 -6.80 -28.52
N LEU A 49 28.50 -7.00 -29.29
CA LEU A 49 27.20 -7.65 -29.02
C LEU A 49 27.22 -9.11 -28.49
N THR A 50 28.13 -9.51 -27.59
CA THR A 50 28.34 -10.92 -27.21
C THR A 50 28.22 -11.20 -25.70
N SER A 51 27.06 -10.92 -25.11
CA SER A 51 26.68 -11.55 -23.82
C SER A 51 25.17 -11.81 -23.74
N PRO A 52 24.71 -13.06 -23.56
CA PRO A 52 23.28 -13.42 -23.65
C PRO A 52 22.47 -13.17 -22.35
N SER A 53 22.92 -12.28 -21.47
CA SER A 53 22.13 -11.85 -20.31
C SER A 53 21.19 -10.70 -20.72
N LEU A 54 19.87 -10.96 -20.76
CA LEU A 54 18.83 -9.97 -21.04
C LEU A 54 18.80 -8.79 -20.04
N ILE A 55 19.32 -8.99 -18.83
CA ILE A 55 19.44 -7.96 -17.79
C ILE A 55 20.91 -7.88 -17.40
N LYS A 56 21.61 -6.83 -17.85
CA LYS A 56 22.84 -6.39 -17.21
C LYS A 56 22.47 -5.46 -16.04
N PRO A 57 23.19 -5.47 -14.90
CA PRO A 57 22.92 -4.55 -13.78
C PRO A 57 22.92 -3.08 -14.21
N GLU A 58 23.78 -2.73 -15.17
CA GLU A 58 23.89 -1.41 -15.80
C GLU A 58 22.62 -1.01 -16.57
N LEU A 59 21.90 -1.98 -17.17
CA LEU A 59 20.68 -1.71 -17.94
C LEU A 59 19.50 -1.35 -17.04
N ALA A 60 19.38 -2.01 -15.88
CA ALA A 60 18.37 -1.67 -14.88
C ALA A 60 18.65 -0.30 -14.25
N GLU A 61 19.92 0.02 -14.00
CA GLU A 61 20.35 1.33 -13.51
C GLU A 61 20.08 2.45 -14.53
N GLN A 62 20.45 2.24 -15.80
CA GLN A 62 20.21 3.18 -16.89
C GLN A 62 18.71 3.39 -17.13
N PHE A 63 17.92 2.32 -17.14
CA PHE A 63 16.47 2.39 -17.31
C PHE A 63 15.79 3.10 -16.12
N TYR A 64 16.23 2.83 -14.88
CA TYR A 64 15.74 3.54 -13.70
C TYR A 64 16.10 5.03 -13.72
N ARG A 65 17.36 5.37 -14.03
CA ARG A 65 17.81 6.77 -14.17
C ARG A 65 17.00 7.49 -15.25
N PHE A 66 16.81 6.84 -16.40
CA PHE A 66 16.01 7.35 -17.51
C PHE A 66 14.54 7.57 -17.12
N ILE A 67 13.90 6.61 -16.45
CA ILE A 67 12.52 6.75 -15.97
C ILE A 67 12.40 7.85 -14.93
N LYS A 68 13.28 7.87 -13.91
CA LYS A 68 13.29 8.89 -12.86
C LYS A 68 13.41 10.29 -13.45
N SER A 69 14.36 10.49 -14.37
CA SER A 69 14.57 11.77 -15.04
C SER A 69 13.39 12.12 -15.95
N SER A 70 12.85 11.17 -16.71
CA SER A 70 11.67 11.37 -17.56
C SER A 70 10.42 11.75 -16.73
N MET A 71 10.19 11.10 -15.59
CA MET A 71 9.01 11.32 -14.75
C MET A 71 8.91 12.75 -14.22
N LEU A 72 10.04 13.43 -13.98
CA LEU A 72 10.06 14.83 -13.54
C LEU A 72 9.44 15.78 -14.57
N TRP A 73 9.50 15.42 -15.86
CA TRP A 73 8.99 16.24 -16.96
C TRP A 73 7.56 15.92 -17.37
N VAL A 74 7.00 14.80 -16.88
CA VAL A 74 5.60 14.41 -17.15
C VAL A 74 4.59 15.46 -16.64
N PRO A 75 4.68 15.99 -15.40
CA PRO A 75 3.78 17.05 -14.95
C PRO A 75 3.88 18.33 -15.76
N ILE A 76 5.09 18.70 -16.20
CA ILE A 76 5.33 19.90 -17.01
C ILE A 76 4.69 19.72 -18.38
N GLY A 77 4.95 18.61 -19.06
CA GLY A 77 4.29 18.28 -20.33
C GLY A 77 2.77 18.23 -20.20
N LEU A 78 2.26 17.68 -19.09
CA LEU A 78 0.83 17.63 -18.78
C LEU A 78 0.23 19.03 -18.68
N MET A 79 0.89 19.94 -17.96
CA MET A 79 0.44 21.33 -17.84
C MET A 79 0.41 22.06 -19.19
N PHE A 80 1.46 21.93 -20.01
CA PHE A 80 1.50 22.54 -21.35
C PHE A 80 0.45 21.95 -22.29
N GLY A 81 0.21 20.63 -22.20
CA GLY A 81 -0.82 19.95 -22.98
C GLY A 81 -2.23 20.39 -22.59
N ILE A 82 -2.49 20.61 -21.29
CA ILE A 82 -3.76 21.14 -20.77
C ILE A 82 -3.96 22.60 -21.18
N ALA A 83 -2.89 23.41 -21.19
CA ALA A 83 -2.93 24.81 -21.56
C ALA A 83 -3.10 25.04 -23.08
N GLY A 84 -3.08 23.99 -23.90
CA GLY A 84 -3.11 24.09 -25.36
C GLY A 84 -1.83 24.69 -25.96
N LEU A 85 -0.76 24.76 -25.17
CA LEU A 85 0.53 25.37 -25.53
C LEU A 85 1.59 24.31 -25.91
N GLY A 86 1.15 23.12 -26.33
CA GLY A 86 2.04 21.97 -26.56
C GLY A 86 3.15 22.19 -27.59
N ASN A 87 3.01 23.16 -28.49
CA ASN A 87 4.04 23.50 -29.46
C ASN A 87 5.27 24.17 -28.83
N ILE A 88 5.12 24.90 -27.72
CA ILE A 88 6.21 25.60 -27.05
C ILE A 88 7.27 24.60 -26.56
N PRO A 89 6.96 23.65 -25.65
CA PRO A 89 7.96 22.73 -25.15
C PRO A 89 8.48 21.75 -26.23
N ARG A 90 7.70 21.47 -27.28
CA ARG A 90 8.19 20.69 -28.44
C ARG A 90 9.35 21.37 -29.16
N ILE A 91 9.31 22.70 -29.29
CA ILE A 91 10.36 23.52 -29.89
C ILE A 91 11.58 23.62 -28.97
N TRP A 92 11.36 23.89 -27.67
CA TRP A 92 12.43 23.98 -26.68
C TRP A 92 13.22 22.67 -26.57
N VAL A 93 12.56 21.52 -26.50
CA VAL A 93 13.22 20.21 -26.46
C VAL A 93 13.97 19.92 -27.76
N GLY A 94 13.40 20.27 -28.90
CA GLY A 94 14.08 20.14 -30.20
C GLY A 94 15.37 20.98 -30.26
N LEU A 95 15.31 22.24 -29.83
CA LEU A 95 16.47 23.13 -29.76
C LEU A 95 17.51 22.66 -28.73
N LEU A 96 17.06 22.18 -27.58
CA LEU A 96 17.92 21.69 -26.51
C LEU A 96 18.67 20.43 -26.96
N VAL A 97 17.97 19.42 -27.49
CA VAL A 97 18.62 18.19 -27.97
C VAL A 97 19.51 18.45 -29.17
N THR A 98 19.07 19.27 -30.15
CA THR A 98 19.89 19.62 -31.32
C THR A 98 21.12 20.43 -30.91
N GLY A 99 20.97 21.38 -29.99
CA GLY A 99 22.07 22.16 -29.42
C GLY A 99 23.07 21.27 -28.67
N THR A 100 22.59 20.31 -27.89
CA THR A 100 23.44 19.31 -27.23
C THR A 100 24.20 18.45 -28.24
N PHE A 101 23.56 17.95 -29.31
CA PHE A 101 24.22 17.15 -30.34
C PHE A 101 25.23 17.95 -31.19
N LEU A 102 24.91 19.18 -31.58
CA LEU A 102 25.83 20.06 -32.32
C LEU A 102 27.05 20.44 -31.46
N TYR A 103 26.84 20.63 -30.16
CA TYR A 103 27.92 20.88 -29.20
C TYR A 103 28.77 19.63 -28.93
N PHE A 104 28.14 18.44 -28.85
CA PHE A 104 28.82 17.14 -28.68
C PHE A 104 29.74 16.81 -29.87
N GLY A 105 29.34 17.20 -31.08
CA GLY A 105 30.17 17.08 -32.29
C GLY A 105 31.45 17.93 -32.26
N PHE A 106 31.56 18.90 -31.34
CA PHE A 106 32.69 19.81 -31.22
C PHE A 106 33.52 19.66 -29.93
N SER A 107 33.06 18.94 -28.91
CA SER A 107 33.78 18.81 -27.62
C SER A 107 33.44 17.50 -26.90
N LEU A 108 34.24 16.45 -27.12
CA LEU A 108 34.04 15.12 -26.56
C LEU A 108 34.50 14.96 -25.09
N ASP A 109 35.25 15.92 -24.53
CA ASP A 109 35.95 15.74 -23.24
C ASP A 109 35.26 16.40 -22.01
N VAL A 110 34.14 17.11 -22.16
CA VAL A 110 33.64 18.02 -21.11
C VAL A 110 32.41 17.52 -20.34
N PHE A 111 31.67 16.51 -20.83
CA PHE A 111 30.44 16.03 -20.16
C PHE A 111 30.42 14.53 -19.87
N ASN A 112 29.96 14.17 -18.67
CA ASN A 112 29.68 12.79 -18.27
C ASN A 112 28.47 12.25 -19.03
N MET A 113 28.53 11.01 -19.52
CA MET A 113 27.45 10.32 -20.25
C MET A 113 26.12 10.32 -19.50
N VAL A 114 26.16 10.40 -18.16
CA VAL A 114 24.98 10.55 -17.31
C VAL A 114 24.18 11.82 -17.64
N THR A 115 24.84 12.95 -17.87
CA THR A 115 24.19 14.23 -18.19
C THR A 115 23.49 14.19 -19.53
N VAL A 116 24.06 13.48 -20.52
CA VAL A 116 23.46 13.30 -21.84
C VAL A 116 22.18 12.46 -21.76
N GLN A 117 22.21 11.36 -20.99
CA GLN A 117 21.02 10.52 -20.76
C GLN A 117 19.90 11.28 -20.04
N GLU A 118 20.24 12.14 -19.07
CA GLU A 118 19.25 12.99 -18.39
C GLU A 118 18.62 14.03 -19.33
N ILE A 119 19.39 14.62 -20.23
CA ILE A 119 18.91 15.53 -21.27
C ILE A 119 17.99 14.79 -22.27
N LEU A 120 18.37 13.60 -22.71
CA LEU A 120 17.56 12.79 -23.62
C LEU A 120 16.26 12.29 -22.97
N ALA A 121 16.26 12.07 -21.65
CA ALA A 121 15.07 11.67 -20.87
C ALA A 121 13.99 12.79 -20.80
N VAL A 122 14.34 14.05 -21.06
CA VAL A 122 13.38 15.16 -21.10
C VAL A 122 12.30 14.90 -22.18
N ALA A 123 12.71 14.47 -23.37
CA ALA A 123 11.80 14.31 -24.51
C ALA A 123 10.66 13.30 -24.26
N PRO A 124 10.91 12.04 -23.84
CA PRO A 124 9.85 11.07 -23.55
C PRO A 124 8.99 11.43 -22.34
N GLY A 125 9.56 12.01 -21.28
CA GLY A 125 8.80 12.50 -20.13
C GLY A 125 7.79 13.58 -20.51
N LEU A 126 8.28 14.60 -21.21
CA LEU A 126 7.47 15.73 -21.68
C LEU A 126 6.49 15.31 -22.78
N ALA A 127 6.87 14.35 -23.64
CA ALA A 127 5.99 13.70 -24.62
C ALA A 127 4.77 13.07 -23.96
N THR A 128 5.04 12.27 -22.93
CA THR A 128 4.01 11.53 -22.18
C THR A 128 3.06 12.51 -21.51
N GLY A 129 3.61 13.54 -20.86
CA GLY A 129 2.83 14.64 -20.29
C GLY A 129 1.96 15.37 -21.33
N LEU A 130 2.55 15.82 -22.45
CA LEU A 130 1.84 16.53 -23.51
C LEU A 130 0.72 15.69 -24.11
N TRP A 131 0.99 14.42 -24.39
CA TRP A 131 0.01 13.48 -24.91
C TRP A 131 -1.15 13.27 -23.92
N LEU A 132 -0.85 13.16 -22.62
CA LEU A 132 -1.85 13.11 -21.55
C LEU A 132 -2.70 14.39 -21.53
N GLY A 133 -2.06 15.57 -21.60
CA GLY A 133 -2.73 16.86 -21.52
C GLY A 133 -3.59 17.18 -22.76
N GLU A 134 -3.05 17.00 -23.96
CA GLU A 134 -3.75 17.29 -25.22
C GLU A 134 -4.96 16.36 -25.43
N ARG A 135 -4.87 15.08 -25.04
CA ARG A 135 -6.02 14.16 -25.06
C ARG A 135 -7.07 14.52 -24.02
N SER A 136 -6.66 15.06 -22.88
CA SER A 136 -7.57 15.58 -21.87
C SER A 136 -8.32 16.82 -22.37
N PHE A 137 -7.65 17.69 -23.13
CA PHE A 137 -8.23 18.88 -23.76
C PHE A 137 -9.18 18.56 -24.93
N LEU A 138 -8.84 17.60 -25.78
CA LEU A 138 -9.68 17.19 -26.93
C LEU A 138 -11.00 16.54 -26.49
N SER A 139 -11.02 15.88 -25.32
CA SER A 139 -12.26 15.37 -24.70
C SER A 139 -13.21 16.52 -24.34
N GLU A 140 -12.68 17.61 -23.77
CA GLU A 140 -13.44 18.79 -23.36
C GLU A 140 -14.08 19.50 -24.55
N ARG A 141 -13.37 19.60 -25.69
CA ARG A 141 -13.91 20.24 -26.89
C ARG A 141 -15.06 19.45 -27.53
N LYS A 142 -14.99 18.11 -27.51
CA LYS A 142 -16.09 17.24 -27.98
C LYS A 142 -17.32 17.34 -27.08
N ASP A 143 -17.14 17.31 -25.76
CA ASP A 143 -18.26 17.41 -24.81
C ASP A 143 -18.90 18.80 -24.80
N THR A 144 -18.10 19.86 -25.02
CA THR A 144 -18.61 21.24 -25.12
C THR A 144 -19.37 21.46 -26.44
N LEU A 145 -18.91 20.88 -27.56
CA LEU A 145 -19.62 20.91 -28.85
C LEU A 145 -20.93 20.11 -28.81
N LEU A 146 -20.95 18.98 -28.11
CA LEU A 146 -22.16 18.17 -27.89
C LEU A 146 -23.17 18.88 -26.96
N ARG A 147 -22.70 19.64 -25.96
CA ARG A 147 -23.54 20.50 -25.11
C ARG A 147 -24.09 21.73 -25.84
N THR A 148 -23.37 22.29 -26.80
CA THR A 148 -23.86 23.43 -27.59
C THR A 148 -24.81 23.01 -28.71
N GLN A 149 -24.75 21.75 -29.18
CA GLN A 149 -25.73 21.20 -30.12
C GLN A 149 -27.03 20.71 -29.47
N SER A 150 -27.09 20.58 -28.14
CA SER A 150 -28.25 20.06 -27.39
C SER A 150 -29.10 21.16 -26.72
N ILE A 151 -28.90 22.43 -27.07
CA ILE A 151 -29.81 23.51 -26.69
C ILE A 151 -30.92 23.57 -27.75
N PRO A 152 -32.20 23.26 -27.43
CA PRO A 152 -33.29 23.47 -28.37
C PRO A 152 -33.46 24.98 -28.59
N ALA A 153 -33.50 25.40 -29.84
CA ALA A 153 -33.95 26.74 -30.19
C ALA A 153 -35.41 26.90 -29.73
N THR A 154 -35.62 27.59 -28.61
CA THR A 154 -36.97 27.99 -28.19
C THR A 154 -37.53 28.94 -29.23
N THR A 155 -38.54 28.44 -29.92
CA THR A 155 -39.37 29.15 -30.88
C THR A 155 -40.05 30.34 -30.23
N ARG A 156 -39.85 31.48 -30.89
CA ARG A 156 -40.57 32.73 -30.77
C ARG A 156 -42.03 32.45 -31.21
N SER A 157 -43.00 32.51 -30.32
CA SER A 157 -44.41 32.74 -30.71
C SER A 157 -44.95 33.96 -29.97
N SER A 158 -45.43 34.90 -30.77
CA SER A 158 -46.15 36.09 -30.35
C SER A 158 -47.55 35.72 -29.87
N ASN A 159 -47.91 36.10 -28.65
CA ASN A 159 -49.32 36.18 -28.26
C ASN A 159 -49.69 37.65 -28.05
N LYS A 160 -50.47 38.14 -29.02
CA LYS A 160 -51.45 39.22 -28.85
C LYS A 160 -52.79 38.57 -28.51
N GLU A 161 -53.63 39.34 -27.81
CA GLU A 161 -55.08 39.18 -27.60
C GLU A 161 -55.56 38.39 -26.37
N THR A 162 -55.74 39.16 -25.29
CA THR A 162 -57.03 39.45 -24.60
C THR A 162 -58.24 38.57 -24.95
N TYR A 163 -58.82 37.88 -23.98
CA TYR A 163 -60.26 37.98 -23.60
C TYR A 163 -60.53 37.24 -22.28
N ALA A 164 -61.41 37.83 -21.48
CA ALA A 164 -61.84 37.42 -20.14
C ALA A 164 -62.92 36.31 -20.17
N GLY A 165 -63.11 35.60 -19.05
CA GLY A 165 -64.35 34.86 -18.81
C GLY A 165 -64.26 33.68 -17.83
N ASN A 166 -64.60 33.98 -16.58
CA ASN A 166 -65.05 33.18 -15.42
C ASN A 166 -65.53 31.70 -15.58
N ILE A 167 -65.52 31.04 -14.40
CA ILE A 167 -66.45 30.02 -13.83
C ILE A 167 -65.90 28.56 -13.71
N GLU A 168 -65.63 28.18 -12.46
CA GLU A 168 -65.60 26.81 -11.87
C GLU A 168 -67.04 26.38 -11.42
N PRO A 169 -67.35 25.17 -10.89
CA PRO A 169 -66.72 23.82 -10.92
C PRO A 169 -67.74 22.62 -11.00
N LYS A 170 -67.27 21.37 -10.78
CA LYS A 170 -67.99 20.11 -10.37
C LYS A 170 -68.83 19.38 -11.46
N ALA A 171 -69.05 18.05 -11.50
CA ALA A 171 -68.78 16.89 -10.65
C ALA A 171 -68.95 15.57 -11.44
N THR A 172 -68.19 14.56 -11.02
CA THR A 172 -68.45 13.10 -10.86
C THR A 172 -69.81 12.48 -11.24
N ALA A 173 -69.79 11.39 -12.04
CA ALA A 173 -70.68 10.21 -12.00
C ALA A 173 -69.97 9.02 -12.73
N LEU A 174 -69.62 7.86 -12.16
CA LEU A 174 -70.34 6.69 -11.61
C LEU A 174 -70.91 5.68 -12.64
N ALA A 175 -70.52 4.39 -12.44
CA ALA A 175 -71.19 3.13 -12.84
C ALA A 175 -71.22 2.77 -14.35
N SER A 176 -71.20 1.51 -14.81
CA SER A 176 -71.13 0.14 -14.25
C SER A 176 -71.29 -0.85 -15.42
N ALA A 177 -70.76 -2.09 -15.28
CA ALA A 177 -71.31 -3.35 -15.80
C ALA A 177 -71.43 -3.54 -17.33
N ASP A 178 -71.49 -4.73 -17.92
CA ASP A 178 -71.00 -6.09 -17.68
C ASP A 178 -71.40 -6.87 -18.96
N ASN A 179 -70.70 -7.97 -19.26
CA ASN A 179 -71.18 -9.15 -20.00
C ASN A 179 -71.32 -9.23 -21.55
N ASN A 180 -70.65 -10.28 -22.06
CA ASN A 180 -71.11 -11.31 -23.02
C ASN A 180 -71.23 -10.92 -24.52
N ALA A 181 -70.95 -11.75 -25.52
CA ALA A 181 -70.53 -13.15 -25.64
C ALA A 181 -70.14 -13.44 -27.12
N VAL A 182 -69.20 -14.38 -27.32
CA VAL A 182 -69.20 -15.51 -28.29
C VAL A 182 -69.41 -15.24 -29.79
N ASN A 183 -68.41 -15.56 -30.63
CA ASN A 183 -68.55 -16.64 -31.63
C ASN A 183 -67.23 -17.14 -32.24
N GLU A 184 -67.15 -18.47 -32.34
CA GLU A 184 -66.06 -19.33 -32.83
C GLU A 184 -65.95 -19.38 -34.37
N LYS A 185 -64.75 -19.72 -34.88
CA LYS A 185 -64.55 -20.92 -35.73
C LYS A 185 -63.07 -21.22 -36.08
N THR A 186 -62.57 -22.35 -35.54
CA THR A 186 -61.88 -23.51 -36.20
C THR A 186 -60.73 -23.26 -37.21
N MET A 187 -59.58 -23.95 -37.30
CA MET A 187 -58.81 -25.09 -36.70
C MET A 187 -57.52 -25.21 -37.60
N PRO A 188 -56.51 -26.12 -37.45
CA PRO A 188 -56.20 -27.07 -36.37
C PRO A 188 -54.71 -27.14 -35.90
N LEU A 189 -54.57 -27.65 -34.67
CA LEU A 189 -53.54 -28.56 -34.11
C LEU A 189 -52.08 -28.53 -34.62
N SER A 190 -51.16 -28.21 -33.71
CA SER A 190 -50.01 -29.10 -33.46
C SER A 190 -49.52 -29.07 -32.00
N LYS A 191 -49.57 -30.26 -31.38
CA LYS A 191 -48.72 -30.79 -30.30
C LYS A 191 -48.50 -29.93 -29.04
N SER A 192 -49.38 -30.13 -28.07
CA SER A 192 -49.04 -30.08 -26.65
C SER A 192 -47.91 -31.06 -26.35
N ARG A 193 -46.76 -30.55 -25.90
CA ARG A 193 -45.74 -31.33 -25.19
C ARG A 193 -45.50 -30.62 -23.86
N ALA A 194 -45.89 -31.32 -22.80
CA ALA A 194 -45.63 -30.97 -21.42
C ALA A 194 -44.13 -30.73 -21.17
N THR A 195 -43.74 -29.50 -20.86
CA THR A 195 -42.45 -29.16 -20.23
C THR A 195 -42.52 -27.81 -19.53
N THR A 196 -43.27 -27.70 -18.44
CA THR A 196 -43.27 -26.48 -17.59
C THR A 196 -43.15 -26.76 -16.08
N HIS A 197 -42.79 -27.98 -15.66
CA HIS A 197 -42.58 -28.27 -14.23
C HIS A 197 -41.15 -28.62 -13.79
N ASN A 198 -40.14 -28.58 -14.68
CA ASN A 198 -38.76 -28.97 -14.33
C ASN A 198 -37.72 -27.82 -14.28
N ARG A 199 -38.09 -26.58 -14.64
CA ARG A 199 -37.19 -25.40 -14.57
C ARG A 199 -37.19 -24.71 -13.21
N ASP A 200 -38.26 -24.82 -12.44
CA ASP A 200 -38.33 -24.19 -11.11
C ASP A 200 -37.66 -25.07 -10.04
N ASN A 201 -37.78 -26.39 -10.12
CA ASN A 201 -37.10 -27.29 -9.17
C ASN A 201 -35.58 -27.33 -9.35
N THR A 202 -35.05 -27.05 -10.55
CA THR A 202 -33.60 -27.03 -10.80
C THR A 202 -32.94 -25.73 -10.34
N SER A 203 -33.62 -24.58 -10.46
CA SER A 203 -33.12 -23.28 -9.97
C SER A 203 -33.22 -23.15 -8.44
N VAL A 204 -34.27 -23.71 -7.82
CA VAL A 204 -34.43 -23.77 -6.35
C VAL A 204 -33.41 -24.72 -5.71
N ASN A 205 -33.11 -25.86 -6.34
CA ASN A 205 -32.07 -26.77 -5.83
C ASN A 205 -30.64 -26.20 -6.00
N GLN A 206 -30.37 -25.43 -7.06
CA GLN A 206 -29.07 -24.76 -7.26
C GLN A 206 -28.82 -23.63 -6.25
N SER A 207 -29.87 -22.86 -5.88
CA SER A 207 -29.74 -21.80 -4.89
C SER A 207 -29.58 -22.36 -3.47
N ALA A 208 -30.33 -23.42 -3.12
CA ALA A 208 -30.17 -24.11 -1.84
C ALA A 208 -28.78 -24.73 -1.68
N LEU A 209 -28.27 -25.43 -2.71
CA LEU A 209 -26.94 -26.04 -2.69
C LEU A 209 -25.82 -24.99 -2.55
N SER A 210 -25.97 -23.82 -3.17
CA SER A 210 -25.03 -22.70 -3.02
C SER A 210 -25.00 -22.16 -1.59
N ILE A 211 -26.15 -22.07 -0.92
CA ILE A 211 -26.25 -21.62 0.47
C ILE A 211 -25.59 -22.61 1.42
N TYR A 212 -25.89 -23.92 1.28
CA TYR A 212 -25.25 -24.96 2.12
C TYR A 212 -23.73 -24.96 1.97
N PHE A 213 -23.21 -24.81 0.75
CA PHE A 213 -21.77 -24.73 0.52
C PHE A 213 -21.13 -23.49 1.18
N LYS A 214 -21.78 -22.32 1.09
CA LYS A 214 -21.32 -21.09 1.75
C LYS A 214 -21.32 -21.23 3.27
N CYS A 215 -22.38 -21.81 3.84
CA CYS A 215 -22.47 -22.06 5.29
C CYS A 215 -21.41 -23.07 5.76
N LEU A 216 -21.16 -24.13 4.99
CA LEU A 216 -20.10 -25.09 5.29
C LEU A 216 -18.72 -24.41 5.26
N MET A 217 -18.44 -23.60 4.25
CA MET A 217 -17.18 -22.86 4.15
C MET A 217 -17.00 -21.88 5.31
N ALA A 218 -18.05 -21.14 5.66
CA ALA A 218 -18.02 -20.25 6.81
C ALA A 218 -17.82 -21.00 8.14
N PHE A 219 -18.44 -22.17 8.31
CA PHE A 219 -18.24 -23.02 9.48
C PHE A 219 -16.78 -23.48 9.59
N ILE A 220 -16.19 -23.96 8.48
CA ILE A 220 -14.77 -24.35 8.44
C ILE A 220 -13.87 -23.17 8.81
N ILE A 221 -14.13 -21.98 8.26
CA ILE A 221 -13.36 -20.77 8.60
C ILE A 221 -13.46 -20.45 10.09
N LEU A 222 -14.66 -20.49 10.67
CA LEU A 222 -14.86 -20.24 12.10
C LEU A 222 -14.19 -21.30 12.99
N LEU A 223 -14.12 -22.56 12.54
CA LEU A 223 -13.43 -23.64 13.23
C LEU A 223 -11.91 -23.35 13.26
N VAL A 224 -11.33 -22.92 12.13
CA VAL A 224 -9.92 -22.49 12.05
C VAL A 224 -9.67 -21.28 12.96
N VAL A 225 -10.53 -20.26 12.91
CA VAL A 225 -10.44 -19.09 13.79
C VAL A 225 -10.45 -19.51 15.26
N SER A 226 -11.36 -20.42 15.64
CA SER A 226 -11.50 -20.89 17.02
C SER A 226 -10.27 -21.70 17.47
N ALA A 227 -9.73 -22.56 16.61
CA ALA A 227 -8.53 -23.34 16.90
C ALA A 227 -7.30 -22.44 17.12
N VAL A 228 -7.09 -21.45 16.25
CA VAL A 228 -5.97 -20.52 16.40
C VAL A 228 -6.15 -19.62 17.63
N LEU A 229 -7.38 -19.15 17.88
CA LEU A 229 -7.69 -18.32 19.03
C LEU A 229 -7.45 -19.07 20.35
N PHE A 230 -7.81 -20.35 20.43
CA PHE A 230 -7.58 -21.18 21.62
C PHE A 230 -6.09 -21.30 21.94
N GLY A 231 -5.26 -21.47 20.91
CA GLY A 231 -3.81 -21.52 21.05
C GLY A 231 -3.12 -20.15 21.00
N PHE A 232 -3.83 -19.02 21.08
CA PHE A 232 -3.21 -17.70 20.92
C PHE A 232 -2.45 -17.29 22.19
N PRO A 233 -1.19 -16.82 22.12
CA PRO A 233 -0.32 -16.78 23.30
C PRO A 233 -0.83 -15.80 24.35
N ARG A 234 -1.28 -14.62 23.92
CA ARG A 234 -1.64 -13.54 24.84
C ARG A 234 -3.08 -13.10 24.64
N TRP A 235 -3.81 -13.04 25.75
CA TRP A 235 -5.20 -12.56 25.81
C TRP A 235 -6.20 -13.30 24.90
N PRO A 236 -6.16 -14.64 24.76
CA PRO A 236 -7.08 -15.37 23.88
C PRO A 236 -8.55 -15.15 24.25
N ILE A 237 -8.87 -15.06 25.55
CA ILE A 237 -10.25 -14.80 26.02
C ILE A 237 -10.72 -13.39 25.61
N ALA A 238 -9.88 -12.37 25.80
CA ALA A 238 -10.26 -11.00 25.45
C ALA A 238 -10.43 -10.82 23.94
N LEU A 239 -9.56 -11.44 23.14
CA LEU A 239 -9.69 -11.50 21.69
C LEU A 239 -10.98 -12.25 21.29
N GLY A 240 -11.30 -13.36 21.94
CA GLY A 240 -12.52 -14.12 21.69
C GLY A 240 -13.79 -13.34 21.99
N VAL A 241 -13.86 -12.68 23.15
CA VAL A 241 -14.99 -11.81 23.52
C VAL A 241 -15.09 -10.63 22.56
N GLY A 242 -13.96 -10.01 22.20
CA GLY A 242 -13.93 -8.91 21.23
C GLY A 242 -14.43 -9.32 19.85
N LEU A 243 -13.99 -10.48 19.34
CA LEU A 243 -14.47 -11.04 18.07
C LEU A 243 -15.96 -11.39 18.15
N ALA A 244 -16.45 -11.98 19.24
CA ALA A 244 -17.87 -12.31 19.41
C ALA A 244 -18.75 -11.05 19.43
N LEU A 245 -18.33 -9.99 20.13
CA LEU A 245 -19.01 -8.70 20.14
C LEU A 245 -19.01 -8.07 18.74
N TYR A 246 -17.86 -8.09 18.06
CA TYR A 246 -17.74 -7.60 16.69
C TYR A 246 -18.66 -8.38 15.73
N LEU A 247 -18.68 -9.71 15.80
CA LEU A 247 -19.55 -10.56 14.99
C LEU A 247 -21.02 -10.30 15.27
N SER A 248 -21.40 -10.02 16.53
CA SER A 248 -22.76 -9.62 16.90
C SER A 248 -23.16 -8.29 16.25
N ILE A 249 -22.26 -7.30 16.26
CA ILE A 249 -22.46 -6.01 15.57
C ILE A 249 -22.54 -6.23 14.05
N LEU A 250 -21.65 -7.03 13.48
CA LEU A 250 -21.62 -7.35 12.06
C LEU A 250 -22.87 -8.14 11.62
N TRP A 251 -23.45 -8.95 12.51
CA TRP A 251 -24.73 -9.63 12.34
C TRP A 251 -25.94 -8.70 12.43
N ARG A 252 -25.81 -7.52 13.03
CA ARG A 252 -26.85 -6.48 12.92
C ARG A 252 -26.61 -5.58 11.72
N TYR A 253 -25.38 -5.14 11.51
CA TYR A 253 -24.95 -4.15 10.51
C TYR A 253 -23.87 -4.74 9.58
N PRO A 254 -24.23 -5.29 8.40
CA PRO A 254 -23.27 -5.92 7.49
C PRO A 254 -22.16 -5.00 6.99
N GLN A 255 -22.36 -3.68 7.06
CA GLN A 255 -21.37 -2.69 6.62
C GLN A 255 -20.35 -2.33 7.72
N ALA A 256 -20.51 -2.84 8.95
CA ALA A 256 -19.63 -2.48 10.07
C ALA A 256 -18.16 -2.81 9.83
N TRP A 257 -17.86 -3.84 9.02
CA TRP A 257 -16.48 -4.20 8.66
C TRP A 257 -15.74 -3.07 7.92
N LEU A 258 -16.46 -2.22 7.18
CA LEU A 258 -15.88 -1.07 6.49
C LEU A 258 -15.38 -0.02 7.47
N LEU A 259 -15.90 0.02 8.70
CA LEU A 259 -15.35 0.87 9.76
C LEU A 259 -14.27 0.13 10.53
N VAL A 260 -14.54 -1.12 10.94
CA VAL A 260 -13.69 -1.87 11.86
C VAL A 260 -12.36 -2.27 11.22
N ILE A 261 -12.36 -2.89 10.03
CA ILE A 261 -11.13 -3.38 9.38
C ILE A 261 -10.14 -2.23 9.12
N PRO A 262 -10.54 -1.09 8.52
CA PRO A 262 -9.62 0.02 8.31
C PRO A 262 -9.12 0.68 9.60
N ALA A 263 -9.94 0.70 10.65
CA ALA A 263 -9.58 1.25 11.95
C ALA A 263 -8.59 0.36 12.72
N THR A 264 -8.77 -0.96 12.66
CA THR A 264 -7.91 -1.92 13.36
C THR A 264 -6.63 -2.23 12.60
N LEU A 265 -6.56 -1.94 11.30
CA LEU A 265 -5.37 -2.21 10.49
C LEU A 265 -4.05 -1.73 11.13
N PRO A 266 -3.92 -0.49 11.62
CA PRO A 266 -2.73 -0.07 12.35
C PRO A 266 -2.81 -0.33 13.86
N LEU A 267 -3.99 -0.51 14.46
CA LEU A 267 -4.16 -0.53 15.93
C LEU A 267 -4.12 -1.92 16.55
N LEU A 268 -4.48 -2.92 15.76
CA LEU A 268 -4.54 -4.32 16.17
C LEU A 268 -3.30 -5.03 15.63
N ASP A 269 -2.16 -4.80 16.29
CA ASP A 269 -0.85 -5.38 15.97
C ASP A 269 -0.19 -5.87 17.27
N LEU A 270 -0.40 -7.14 17.61
CA LEU A 270 0.00 -7.74 18.89
C LEU A 270 1.30 -8.54 18.81
N ALA A 271 1.90 -8.67 17.62
CA ALA A 271 3.15 -9.40 17.41
C ALA A 271 4.26 -9.05 18.42
N PRO A 272 4.45 -7.78 18.85
CA PRO A 272 5.49 -7.45 19.84
C PRO A 272 5.30 -8.09 21.22
N TRP A 273 4.10 -8.57 21.54
CA TRP A 273 3.77 -9.24 22.80
C TRP A 273 3.50 -10.74 22.66
N THR A 274 3.11 -11.19 21.46
CA THR A 274 2.73 -12.59 21.19
C THR A 274 3.81 -13.36 20.45
N GLY A 275 4.74 -12.69 19.77
CA GLY A 275 5.71 -13.30 18.86
C GLY A 275 5.13 -13.73 17.50
N ARG A 276 3.80 -13.67 17.31
CA ARG A 276 3.14 -14.15 16.09
C ARG A 276 2.98 -13.05 15.05
N PHE A 277 3.63 -13.22 13.89
CA PHE A 277 3.55 -12.26 12.77
C PHE A 277 3.30 -12.91 11.39
N PHE A 278 3.27 -14.25 11.32
CA PHE A 278 2.85 -14.99 10.11
C PHE A 278 1.33 -15.06 10.00
N PHE A 279 0.70 -15.49 11.09
CA PHE A 279 -0.75 -15.53 11.26
C PHE A 279 -1.09 -14.80 12.57
N ASP A 280 -1.72 -13.64 12.46
CA ASP A 280 -1.92 -12.70 13.55
C ASP A 280 -3.42 -12.47 13.86
N GLU A 281 -3.68 -11.67 14.88
CA GLU A 281 -5.02 -11.29 15.29
C GLU A 281 -5.83 -10.52 14.23
N PHE A 282 -5.15 -9.84 13.29
CA PHE A 282 -5.82 -9.14 12.20
C PHE A 282 -6.29 -10.12 11.13
N ASP A 283 -5.55 -11.21 10.90
CA ASP A 283 -6.02 -12.32 10.06
C ASP A 283 -7.28 -12.97 10.65
N LEU A 284 -7.34 -13.18 11.97
CA LEU A 284 -8.54 -13.67 12.66
C LEU A 284 -9.75 -12.76 12.44
N LEU A 285 -9.55 -11.44 12.47
CA LEU A 285 -10.61 -10.45 12.22
C LEU A 285 -11.14 -10.52 10.78
N ILE A 286 -10.25 -10.60 9.78
CA ILE A 286 -10.64 -10.72 8.37
C ILE A 286 -11.40 -12.01 8.13
N LEU A 287 -10.89 -13.15 8.61
CA LEU A 287 -11.51 -14.46 8.45
C LEU A 287 -12.89 -14.53 9.11
N SER A 288 -13.01 -14.02 10.35
CA SER A 288 -14.29 -13.94 11.06
C SER A 288 -15.30 -13.08 10.30
N THR A 289 -14.85 -11.95 9.74
CA THR A 289 -15.69 -11.08 8.89
C THR A 289 -16.16 -11.83 7.65
N LEU A 290 -15.25 -12.49 6.94
CA LEU A 290 -15.53 -13.23 5.72
C LEU A 290 -16.55 -14.35 5.99
N ALA A 291 -16.34 -15.15 7.04
CA ALA A 291 -17.23 -16.24 7.41
C ALA A 291 -18.67 -15.74 7.66
N LEU A 292 -18.83 -14.65 8.43
CA LEU A 292 -20.16 -14.13 8.72
C LEU A 292 -20.86 -13.55 7.48
N LEU A 293 -20.12 -12.83 6.63
CA LEU A 293 -20.69 -12.28 5.40
C LEU A 293 -21.06 -13.38 4.40
N LEU A 294 -20.30 -14.47 4.31
CA LEU A 294 -20.64 -15.61 3.46
C LEU A 294 -21.95 -16.29 3.86
N CYS A 295 -22.23 -16.38 5.17
CA CYS A 295 -23.49 -16.92 5.68
C CYS A 295 -24.66 -15.94 5.53
N ARG A 296 -24.42 -14.66 5.79
CA ARG A 296 -25.50 -13.68 5.97
C ARG A 296 -25.92 -13.00 4.68
N THR A 297 -24.97 -12.66 3.83
CA THR A 297 -25.28 -12.06 2.55
C THR A 297 -25.23 -13.16 1.49
N THR A 298 -25.93 -12.98 0.38
CA THR A 298 -25.59 -13.67 -0.86
C THR A 298 -24.62 -12.76 -1.59
N PRO A 299 -23.32 -12.68 -1.20
CA PRO A 299 -22.40 -11.97 -2.05
C PRO A 299 -22.36 -12.78 -3.33
N GLU A 300 -22.93 -12.25 -4.41
CA GLU A 300 -22.39 -12.60 -5.70
C GLU A 300 -20.98 -12.00 -5.69
N PRO A 301 -19.92 -12.82 -5.79
CA PRO A 301 -18.56 -12.31 -5.94
C PRO A 301 -18.45 -11.68 -7.33
N ALA A 302 -19.10 -10.53 -7.51
CA ALA A 302 -19.07 -9.80 -8.75
C ALA A 302 -17.76 -9.02 -8.79
N LEU A 303 -16.67 -9.72 -9.13
CA LEU A 303 -15.50 -9.10 -9.75
C LEU A 303 -15.96 -8.54 -11.11
N SER A 304 -16.68 -7.42 -11.07
CA SER A 304 -17.25 -6.73 -12.23
C SER A 304 -16.16 -5.97 -12.96
N PHE A 305 -15.30 -6.71 -13.63
CA PHE A 305 -14.29 -6.20 -14.53
C PHE A 305 -14.77 -6.26 -15.98
N SER A 306 -14.35 -5.29 -16.79
CA SER A 306 -14.43 -5.46 -18.25
C SER A 306 -13.54 -6.65 -18.66
N PRO A 307 -13.79 -7.31 -19.81
CA PRO A 307 -13.04 -8.50 -20.22
C PRO A 307 -11.51 -8.29 -20.19
N ARG A 308 -11.04 -7.12 -20.61
CA ARG A 308 -9.61 -6.75 -20.56
C ARG A 308 -9.07 -6.62 -19.14
N MET A 309 -9.84 -6.02 -18.23
CA MET A 309 -9.45 -5.87 -16.82
C MET A 309 -9.50 -7.22 -16.10
N ARG A 310 -10.43 -8.10 -16.48
CA ARG A 310 -10.50 -9.47 -15.96
C ARG A 310 -9.26 -10.26 -16.39
N LEU A 311 -8.83 -10.15 -17.65
CA LEU A 311 -7.60 -10.77 -18.12
C LEU A 311 -6.39 -10.27 -17.32
N LEU A 312 -6.27 -8.95 -17.13
CA LEU A 312 -5.17 -8.36 -16.36
C LEU A 312 -5.15 -8.82 -14.89
N PHE A 313 -6.33 -8.90 -14.27
CA PHE A 313 -6.50 -9.45 -12.93
C PHE A 313 -6.12 -10.94 -12.85
N LEU A 314 -6.54 -11.75 -13.82
CA LEU A 314 -6.20 -13.18 -13.88
C LEU A 314 -4.69 -13.37 -14.09
N THR A 315 -4.06 -12.57 -14.94
CA THR A 315 -2.60 -12.64 -15.11
C THR A 315 -1.85 -12.26 -13.83
N LEU A 316 -2.35 -11.29 -13.06
CA LEU A 316 -1.80 -10.97 -11.73
C LEU A 316 -1.93 -12.18 -10.79
N CYS A 317 -3.12 -12.79 -10.72
CA CYS A 317 -3.35 -13.95 -9.86
C CYS A 317 -2.44 -15.13 -10.22
N ILE A 318 -2.26 -15.40 -11.52
CA ILE A 318 -1.36 -16.44 -12.01
C ILE A 318 0.10 -16.12 -11.65
N SER A 319 0.55 -14.89 -11.88
CA SER A 319 1.91 -14.45 -11.54
C SER A 319 2.21 -14.61 -10.04
N VAL A 320 1.28 -14.15 -9.20
CA VAL A 320 1.38 -14.28 -7.75
C VAL A 320 1.35 -15.75 -7.33
N LEU A 321 0.52 -16.59 -7.95
CA LEU A 321 0.45 -18.02 -7.66
C LEU A 321 1.74 -18.77 -8.02
N ILE A 322 2.34 -18.46 -9.17
CA ILE A 322 3.61 -19.05 -9.61
C ILE A 322 4.72 -18.64 -8.63
N SER A 323 4.86 -17.35 -8.35
CA SER A 323 5.85 -16.83 -7.40
C SER A 323 5.63 -17.36 -5.98
N PHE A 324 4.38 -17.47 -5.53
CA PHE A 324 4.04 -18.10 -4.26
C PHE A 324 4.50 -19.56 -4.23
N THR A 325 4.22 -20.33 -5.28
CA THR A 325 4.60 -21.75 -5.37
C THR A 325 6.11 -21.91 -5.38
N ASN A 326 6.84 -21.04 -6.09
CA ASN A 326 8.30 -21.03 -6.10
C ASN A 326 8.90 -20.71 -4.72
N GLY A 327 8.29 -19.79 -3.96
CA GLY A 327 8.76 -19.46 -2.61
C GLY A 327 8.35 -20.48 -1.55
N LEU A 328 7.26 -21.22 -1.78
CA LEU A 328 6.75 -22.23 -0.85
C LEU A 328 7.48 -23.57 -0.97
N LEU A 329 7.93 -23.94 -2.18
CA LEU A 329 8.52 -25.24 -2.46
C LEU A 329 10.05 -25.22 -2.37
N PRO A 330 10.68 -26.32 -1.90
CA PRO A 330 10.06 -27.54 -1.35
C PRO A 330 9.39 -27.31 0.00
N LEU A 331 8.33 -28.07 0.33
CA LEU A 331 7.65 -27.94 1.62
C LEU A 331 8.62 -28.30 2.77
N GLN A 332 8.80 -27.37 3.70
CA GLN A 332 9.56 -27.61 4.92
C GLN A 332 8.69 -28.36 5.95
N PRO A 333 9.28 -29.07 6.93
CA PRO A 333 8.53 -29.62 8.05
C PRO A 333 7.78 -28.54 8.82
N LEU A 334 6.57 -28.87 9.32
CA LEU A 334 5.80 -28.00 10.20
C LEU A 334 6.35 -28.07 11.64
N ASP A 335 7.55 -27.54 11.83
CA ASP A 335 8.23 -27.46 13.12
C ASP A 335 8.01 -26.08 13.79
N ALA A 336 8.68 -25.85 14.93
CA ALA A 336 8.60 -24.58 15.66
C ALA A 336 9.19 -23.38 14.90
N ASN A 337 9.91 -23.59 13.78
CA ASN A 337 10.52 -22.54 12.97
C ASN A 337 9.64 -22.13 11.78
N ALA A 338 8.72 -23.01 11.36
CA ALA A 338 7.89 -22.85 10.16
C ALA A 338 7.17 -21.50 10.08
N PHE A 339 6.62 -21.01 11.19
CA PHE A 339 5.84 -19.75 11.23
C PHE A 339 6.47 -18.66 12.10
N SER A 340 7.75 -18.81 12.46
CA SER A 340 8.46 -17.84 13.28
C SER A 340 9.63 -17.19 12.56
N ASN A 341 10.24 -17.84 11.56
CA ASN A 341 11.48 -17.35 10.94
C ASN A 341 11.25 -16.95 9.46
N TYR A 342 11.77 -15.79 9.06
CA TYR A 342 11.76 -15.29 7.67
C TYR A 342 12.52 -16.18 6.68
N PHE A 343 13.39 -17.05 7.18
CA PHE A 343 14.11 -18.04 6.37
C PHE A 343 13.29 -19.31 6.11
N SER A 344 12.10 -19.44 6.71
CA SER A 344 11.19 -20.51 6.34
C SER A 344 10.57 -20.23 4.97
N HIS A 345 10.42 -21.28 4.15
CA HIS A 345 9.67 -21.20 2.89
C HIS A 345 8.22 -20.77 3.11
N TYR A 346 7.65 -20.98 4.30
CA TYR A 346 6.32 -20.48 4.65
C TYR A 346 6.25 -18.95 4.76
N ASN A 347 7.38 -18.23 4.74
CA ASN A 347 7.38 -16.77 4.61
C ASN A 347 6.68 -16.33 3.31
N SER A 348 6.64 -17.20 2.30
CA SER A 348 5.80 -17.05 1.10
C SER A 348 4.31 -16.91 1.42
N LEU A 349 3.77 -17.69 2.38
CA LEU A 349 2.38 -17.55 2.86
C LEU A 349 2.16 -16.19 3.52
N ARG A 350 3.11 -15.76 4.36
CA ARG A 350 3.05 -14.46 5.03
C ARG A 350 2.94 -13.33 4.01
N VAL A 351 3.73 -13.36 2.94
CA VAL A 351 3.67 -12.34 1.87
C VAL A 351 2.41 -12.49 1.02
N ALA A 352 2.08 -13.72 0.60
CA ALA A 352 0.93 -14.01 -0.25
C ALA A 352 -0.41 -13.56 0.37
N LYS A 353 -0.56 -13.67 1.71
CA LYS A 353 -1.78 -13.24 2.40
C LYS A 353 -2.12 -11.77 2.14
N GLY A 354 -1.12 -10.90 1.96
CA GLY A 354 -1.34 -9.50 1.59
C GLY A 354 -2.13 -9.36 0.28
N PHE A 355 -1.75 -10.13 -0.75
CA PHE A 355 -2.48 -10.17 -2.02
C PHE A 355 -3.89 -10.75 -1.84
N VAL A 356 -4.01 -11.87 -1.12
CA VAL A 356 -5.28 -12.54 -0.86
C VAL A 356 -6.26 -11.62 -0.14
N TRP A 357 -5.83 -10.97 0.95
CA TRP A 357 -6.67 -10.04 1.69
C TRP A 357 -7.06 -8.81 0.87
N GLY A 358 -6.17 -8.28 0.03
CA GLY A 358 -6.52 -7.18 -0.88
C GLY A 358 -7.63 -7.57 -1.86
N ILE A 359 -7.58 -8.79 -2.40
CA ILE A 359 -8.59 -9.33 -3.33
C ILE A 359 -9.92 -9.59 -2.59
N VAL A 360 -9.86 -10.22 -1.42
CA VAL A 360 -11.04 -10.52 -0.58
C VAL A 360 -11.77 -9.24 -0.19
N LEU A 361 -11.04 -8.25 0.35
CA LEU A 361 -11.63 -6.96 0.73
C LEU A 361 -12.19 -6.20 -0.48
N TYR A 362 -11.54 -6.27 -1.64
CA TYR A 362 -12.09 -5.71 -2.87
C TYR A 362 -13.40 -6.38 -3.28
N GLY A 363 -13.46 -7.71 -3.24
CA GLY A 363 -14.68 -8.48 -3.51
C GLY A 363 -15.83 -8.11 -2.56
N MET A 364 -15.54 -8.03 -1.26
CA MET A 364 -16.50 -7.60 -0.23
C MET A 364 -16.96 -6.14 -0.42
N LEU A 365 -16.06 -5.24 -0.80
CA LEU A 365 -16.40 -3.85 -1.09
C LEU A 365 -17.33 -3.76 -2.31
N ARG A 366 -17.12 -4.61 -3.33
CA ARG A 366 -17.94 -4.62 -4.55
C ARG A 366 -19.30 -5.28 -4.40
N SER A 367 -19.47 -6.18 -3.43
CA SER A 367 -20.78 -6.75 -3.10
C SER A 367 -21.65 -5.83 -2.25
N SER A 368 -21.16 -4.65 -1.84
CA SER A 368 -21.94 -3.67 -1.08
C SER A 368 -22.97 -2.99 -1.99
N GLU A 369 -24.24 -2.99 -1.57
CA GLU A 369 -25.36 -2.40 -2.32
C GLU A 369 -25.19 -0.89 -2.54
N ASP A 370 -24.83 -0.15 -1.48
CA ASP A 370 -24.53 1.27 -1.54
C ASP A 370 -23.02 1.54 -1.43
N LEU A 371 -22.37 1.69 -2.58
CA LEU A 371 -20.95 1.99 -2.67
C LEU A 371 -20.60 3.35 -2.04
N SER A 372 -21.51 4.33 -2.05
CA SER A 372 -21.26 5.66 -1.50
C SER A 372 -21.22 5.64 0.02
N GLN A 373 -22.19 4.95 0.64
CA GLN A 373 -22.20 4.67 2.07
C GLN A 373 -21.01 3.80 2.47
N ALA A 374 -20.66 2.81 1.65
CA ALA A 374 -19.54 1.94 1.94
C ALA A 374 -18.20 2.71 1.98
N GLN A 375 -17.98 3.59 1.00
CA GLN A 375 -16.82 4.47 0.96
C GLN A 375 -16.77 5.45 2.13
N ARG A 376 -17.93 5.91 2.60
CA ARG A 376 -18.04 6.76 3.78
C ARG A 376 -17.60 6.01 5.04
N PHE A 377 -18.12 4.82 5.28
CA PHE A 377 -17.70 4.01 6.44
C PHE A 377 -16.23 3.61 6.37
N PHE A 378 -15.74 3.24 5.17
CA PHE A 378 -14.31 3.03 4.94
C PHE A 378 -13.48 4.25 5.34
N SER A 379 -13.89 5.44 4.93
CA SER A 379 -13.16 6.68 5.23
C SER A 379 -13.19 7.02 6.72
N ILE A 380 -14.30 6.78 7.42
CA ILE A 380 -14.39 6.91 8.88
C ILE A 380 -13.46 5.92 9.57
N GLY A 381 -13.44 4.66 9.14
CA GLY A 381 -12.52 3.64 9.67
C GLY A 381 -11.06 4.05 9.49
N MET A 382 -10.68 4.51 8.29
CA MET A 382 -9.33 5.03 8.03
C MET A 382 -8.99 6.23 8.93
N MET A 383 -9.93 7.15 9.18
CA MET A 383 -9.72 8.28 10.09
C MET A 383 -9.52 7.83 11.54
N ILE A 384 -10.27 6.83 12.02
CA ILE A 384 -10.11 6.27 13.37
C ILE A 384 -8.73 5.62 13.52
N GLY A 385 -8.33 4.80 12.54
CA GLY A 385 -7.01 4.18 12.52
C GLY A 385 -5.89 5.22 12.47
N LEU A 386 -6.05 6.26 11.65
CA LEU A 386 -5.13 7.39 11.55
C LEU A 386 -5.00 8.15 12.86
N ALA A 387 -6.11 8.43 13.54
CA ALA A 387 -6.12 9.09 14.83
C ALA A 387 -5.36 8.26 15.88
N GLY A 388 -5.69 6.97 15.98
CA GLY A 388 -5.07 6.08 16.97
C GLY A 388 -3.57 5.89 16.76
N VAL A 389 -3.11 5.67 15.51
CA VAL A 389 -1.67 5.53 15.25
C VAL A 389 -0.94 6.85 15.49
N SER A 390 -1.54 7.99 15.13
CA SER A 390 -0.90 9.29 15.32
C SER A 390 -0.76 9.63 16.81
N VAL A 391 -1.79 9.35 17.62
CA VAL A 391 -1.69 9.47 19.08
C VAL A 391 -0.63 8.52 19.63
N ALA A 392 -0.58 7.26 19.18
CA ALA A 392 0.44 6.31 19.61
C ALA A 392 1.87 6.75 19.23
N ALA A 393 2.03 7.36 18.04
CA ALA A 393 3.29 7.90 17.55
C ALA A 393 3.75 9.09 18.39
N LEU A 394 2.87 10.05 18.67
CA LEU A 394 3.18 11.23 19.48
C LEU A 394 3.41 10.88 20.96
N HIS A 395 2.66 9.91 21.49
CA HIS A 395 2.88 9.40 22.84
C HIS A 395 4.25 8.71 22.95
N GLU A 396 4.62 7.89 21.97
CA GLU A 396 5.96 7.30 21.92
C GLU A 396 7.04 8.37 21.79
N TYR A 397 6.85 9.35 20.89
CA TYR A 397 7.77 10.45 20.73
C TYR A 397 7.94 11.23 22.05
N TRP A 398 6.86 11.58 22.73
CA TRP A 398 6.89 12.26 24.03
C TRP A 398 7.63 11.43 25.10
N LEU A 399 7.36 10.13 25.17
CA LEU A 399 8.01 9.24 26.14
C LEU A 399 9.52 9.17 25.93
N PHE A 400 9.99 9.08 24.68
CA PHE A 400 11.39 8.77 24.39
C PHE A 400 12.25 9.97 23.94
N SER A 401 11.68 11.08 23.49
CA SER A 401 12.46 12.17 22.87
C SER A 401 13.14 13.13 23.86
N GLY A 402 12.61 13.33 25.08
CA GLY A 402 13.22 14.22 26.08
C GLY A 402 13.62 15.60 25.53
N THR A 403 14.73 16.19 26.03
CA THR A 403 15.28 17.48 25.55
C THR A 403 16.24 17.36 24.35
N SER A 404 16.54 16.14 23.90
CA SER A 404 17.48 15.85 22.81
C SER A 404 16.77 15.06 21.71
N ALA A 405 15.71 15.67 21.19
CA ALA A 405 14.66 15.05 20.40
C ALA A 405 15.03 14.68 18.94
N LEU A 406 16.31 14.52 18.62
CA LEU A 406 16.80 14.52 17.23
C LEU A 406 17.09 13.12 16.64
N ASP A 407 17.36 12.10 17.47
CA ASP A 407 17.78 10.76 16.98
C ASP A 407 16.74 9.64 17.15
N TYR A 408 15.57 9.90 17.77
CA TYR A 408 14.58 8.86 18.03
C TYR A 408 13.67 8.61 16.82
N ARG A 409 13.74 7.40 16.25
CA ARG A 409 12.82 6.95 15.21
C ARG A 409 11.55 6.33 15.79
N VAL A 410 10.41 6.95 15.53
CA VAL A 410 9.08 6.50 15.96
C VAL A 410 8.62 5.27 15.18
N THR A 411 8.06 4.28 15.89
CA THR A 411 7.51 3.03 15.31
C THR A 411 6.01 2.88 15.51
N ALA A 412 5.43 3.59 16.48
CA ALA A 412 4.03 3.55 16.87
C ALA A 412 3.55 2.11 17.11
N THR A 413 2.48 1.69 16.47
CA THR A 413 1.88 0.36 16.60
C THR A 413 2.40 -0.63 15.57
N PHE A 414 3.32 -0.27 14.69
CA PHE A 414 3.76 -1.11 13.57
C PHE A 414 4.86 -2.08 13.99
N SER A 415 4.49 -3.34 14.27
CA SER A 415 5.46 -4.40 14.58
C SER A 415 6.33 -4.78 13.39
N SER A 416 5.82 -4.60 12.16
CA SER A 416 6.56 -4.81 10.92
C SER A 416 7.80 -3.93 10.81
N MET A 417 7.92 -2.89 11.64
CA MET A 417 9.12 -2.08 11.76
C MET A 417 10.28 -2.83 12.44
N HIS A 418 10.13 -4.03 13.04
CA HIS A 418 11.19 -4.70 13.83
C HIS A 418 12.49 -5.05 13.06
N ILE A 419 12.45 -5.00 11.74
CA ILE A 419 13.58 -5.18 10.81
C ILE A 419 13.86 -3.91 9.97
N GLY A 420 13.24 -2.78 10.34
CA GLY A 420 13.32 -1.50 9.64
C GLY A 420 12.11 -1.30 8.72
N GLY A 421 12.25 -0.42 7.73
CA GLY A 421 11.12 -0.07 6.84
C GLY A 421 10.56 1.31 7.10
N GLY A 422 9.81 1.83 6.14
CA GLY A 422 9.03 3.06 6.16
C GLY A 422 7.53 2.74 6.19
N HIS A 423 7.14 1.73 6.96
CA HIS A 423 5.80 1.16 6.94
C HIS A 423 4.75 2.07 7.59
N ILE A 424 5.13 2.76 8.66
CA ILE A 424 4.26 3.73 9.35
C ILE A 424 3.94 4.90 8.41
N GLU A 425 4.93 5.42 7.68
CA GLU A 425 4.75 6.51 6.72
C GLU A 425 3.79 6.12 5.60
N ALA A 426 3.89 4.90 5.11
CA ALA A 426 3.01 4.36 4.07
C ALA A 426 1.55 4.35 4.51
N TYR A 427 1.28 3.89 5.74
CA TYR A 427 -0.07 3.91 6.29
C TYR A 427 -0.59 5.33 6.51
N LEU A 428 0.20 6.20 7.16
CA LEU A 428 -0.19 7.58 7.47
C LEU A 428 -0.62 8.31 6.20
N ILE A 429 0.18 8.23 5.14
CA ILE A 429 -0.09 8.90 3.85
C ILE A 429 -1.32 8.32 3.16
N PHE A 430 -1.47 6.99 3.18
CA PHE A 430 -2.63 6.35 2.59
C PHE A 430 -3.93 6.77 3.30
N ALA A 431 -3.94 6.78 4.64
CA ALA A 431 -5.10 7.11 5.47
C ALA A 431 -5.47 8.60 5.45
N LEU A 432 -4.46 9.46 5.32
CA LEU A 432 -4.63 10.91 5.22
C LEU A 432 -5.52 11.31 4.03
N SER A 433 -5.37 10.64 2.89
CA SER A 433 -6.22 10.84 1.70
C SER A 433 -7.70 10.56 1.95
N PHE A 434 -8.04 9.57 2.79
CA PHE A 434 -9.43 9.24 3.13
C PHE A 434 -9.99 10.15 4.22
N THR A 435 -9.15 10.63 5.13
CA THR A 435 -9.55 11.66 6.11
C THR A 435 -9.90 12.97 5.39
N TRP A 436 -9.13 13.35 4.36
CA TRP A 436 -9.49 14.45 3.48
C TRP A 436 -10.83 14.23 2.77
N LEU A 437 -11.10 13.00 2.31
CA LEU A 437 -12.35 12.66 1.63
C LEU A 437 -13.58 12.89 2.52
N LEU A 438 -13.49 12.64 3.84
CA LEU A 438 -14.58 12.89 4.79
C LEU A 438 -15.01 14.36 4.85
N LEU A 439 -14.09 15.30 4.63
CA LEU A 439 -14.39 16.73 4.61
C LEU A 439 -15.44 17.09 3.53
N TRP A 440 -15.51 16.25 2.48
CA TRP A 440 -16.41 16.38 1.34
C TRP A 440 -17.67 15.53 1.46
N GLN A 441 -17.57 14.34 2.07
CA GLN A 441 -18.68 13.41 2.22
C GLN A 441 -19.62 13.81 3.35
N GLU A 442 -19.08 14.34 4.45
CA GLU A 442 -19.86 14.65 5.65
C GLU A 442 -20.54 16.00 5.57
N LYS A 443 -21.76 16.07 6.12
CA LYS A 443 -22.48 17.34 6.32
C LYS A 443 -22.32 17.86 7.76
N ARG A 444 -22.01 16.96 8.71
CA ARG A 444 -21.93 17.26 10.14
C ARG A 444 -20.63 18.02 10.44
N ILE A 445 -20.75 19.25 10.94
CA ILE A 445 -19.60 20.13 11.20
C ILE A 445 -18.62 19.55 12.22
N TRP A 446 -19.11 18.86 13.25
CA TRP A 446 -18.26 18.25 14.29
C TRP A 446 -17.38 17.12 13.74
N ILE A 447 -17.90 16.28 12.81
CA ILE A 447 -17.09 15.24 12.15
C ILE A 447 -16.00 15.89 11.29
N LYS A 448 -16.30 17.01 10.61
CA LYS A 448 -15.29 17.75 9.85
C LYS A 448 -14.21 18.34 10.77
N ALA A 449 -14.60 18.91 11.90
CA ALA A 449 -13.65 19.45 12.88
C ALA A 449 -12.72 18.35 13.42
N ILE A 450 -13.28 17.17 13.74
CA ILE A 450 -12.48 16.00 14.12
C ILE A 450 -11.55 15.58 12.99
N ALA A 451 -12.06 15.46 11.75
CA ALA A 451 -11.24 15.07 10.60
C ALA A 451 -10.09 16.04 10.35
N ILE A 452 -10.31 17.36 10.47
CA ILE A 452 -9.26 18.39 10.37
C ILE A 452 -8.24 18.21 11.49
N GLY A 453 -8.68 18.04 12.74
CA GLY A 453 -7.79 17.80 13.88
C GLY A 453 -6.92 16.57 13.68
N VAL A 454 -7.51 15.44 13.30
CA VAL A 454 -6.80 14.19 12.99
C VAL A 454 -5.82 14.37 11.83
N PHE A 455 -6.22 15.09 10.78
CA PHE A 455 -5.36 15.39 9.64
C PHE A 455 -4.10 16.16 10.05
N LEU A 456 -4.24 17.18 10.90
CA LEU A 456 -3.10 17.98 11.40
C LEU A 456 -2.20 17.16 12.32
N ILE A 457 -2.79 16.40 13.26
CA ILE A 457 -2.05 15.52 14.17
C ILE A 457 -1.27 14.46 13.38
N ALA A 458 -1.87 13.90 12.32
CA ALA A 458 -1.23 12.91 11.47
C ALA A 458 -0.04 13.46 10.69
N ILE A 459 -0.13 14.71 10.19
CA ILE A 459 1.00 15.37 9.53
C ILE A 459 2.14 15.58 10.53
N TYR A 460 1.82 16.06 11.74
CA TYR A 460 2.83 16.22 12.78
C TYR A 460 3.49 14.88 13.12
N ALA A 461 2.70 13.82 13.32
CA ALA A 461 3.21 12.47 13.54
C ALA A 461 4.12 12.00 12.40
N LEU A 462 3.76 12.23 11.13
CA LEU A 462 4.61 11.91 9.98
C LEU A 462 5.94 12.67 10.01
N VAL A 463 5.94 13.95 10.36
CA VAL A 463 7.18 14.74 10.48
C VAL A 463 8.06 14.19 11.60
N THR A 464 7.48 13.75 12.72
CA THR A 464 8.23 13.12 13.84
C THR A 464 8.85 11.77 13.49
N THR A 465 8.49 11.12 12.37
CA THR A 465 9.18 9.91 11.93
C THR A 465 10.53 10.21 11.25
N VAL A 466 10.75 11.47 10.88
CA VAL A 466 12.02 11.97 10.33
C VAL A 466 12.42 11.24 9.02
N ALA A 467 11.45 10.68 8.31
CA ALA A 467 11.67 9.93 7.08
C ALA A 467 11.51 10.80 5.83
N ARG A 468 12.62 10.96 5.08
CA ARG A 468 12.64 11.69 3.79
C ARG A 468 11.57 11.20 2.81
N GLY A 469 11.41 9.88 2.68
CA GLY A 469 10.41 9.28 1.80
C GLY A 469 8.98 9.66 2.16
N GLY A 470 8.67 9.74 3.46
CA GLY A 470 7.37 10.19 3.95
C GLY A 470 7.08 11.65 3.60
N ILE A 471 8.06 12.54 3.75
CA ILE A 471 7.90 13.96 3.42
C ILE A 471 7.65 14.17 1.90
N VAL A 472 8.40 13.48 1.05
CA VAL A 472 8.21 13.57 -0.41
C VAL A 472 6.85 13.03 -0.82
N ALA A 473 6.43 11.89 -0.25
CA ALA A 473 5.12 11.31 -0.53
C ALA A 473 3.97 12.21 -0.02
N LEU A 474 4.13 12.88 1.13
CA LEU A 474 3.19 13.86 1.63
C LEU A 474 3.02 15.03 0.63
N ALA A 475 4.11 15.55 0.08
CA ALA A 475 4.05 16.61 -0.93
C ALA A 475 3.30 16.18 -2.20
N VAL A 476 3.57 14.96 -2.70
CA VAL A 476 2.86 14.39 -3.85
C VAL A 476 1.35 14.26 -3.56
N VAL A 477 0.99 13.77 -2.37
CA VAL A 477 -0.40 13.64 -1.95
C VAL A 477 -1.08 15.00 -1.87
N PHE A 478 -0.46 16.01 -1.27
CA PHE A 478 -1.04 17.36 -1.20
C PHE A 478 -1.33 17.96 -2.58
N VAL A 479 -0.41 17.80 -3.54
CA VAL A 479 -0.62 18.28 -4.92
C VAL A 479 -1.86 17.62 -5.54
N ILE A 480 -2.01 16.29 -5.39
CA ILE A 480 -3.15 15.55 -5.94
C ILE A 480 -4.45 15.94 -5.24
N LEU A 481 -4.46 16.01 -3.90
CA LEU A 481 -5.64 16.37 -3.12
C LEU A 481 -6.11 17.79 -3.47
N ALA A 482 -5.18 18.74 -3.59
CA ALA A 482 -5.52 20.11 -3.94
C ALA A 482 -5.95 20.28 -5.40
N PHE A 483 -5.33 19.53 -6.33
CA PHE A 483 -5.79 19.50 -7.72
C PHE A 483 -7.19 18.88 -7.84
N GLY A 484 -7.45 17.79 -7.12
CA GLY A 484 -8.77 17.18 -7.05
C GLY A 484 -9.81 18.09 -6.40
N MET A 485 -9.43 18.81 -5.34
CA MET A 485 -10.26 19.87 -4.73
C MET A 485 -10.62 20.93 -5.76
N TYR A 486 -9.64 21.46 -6.49
CA TYR A 486 -9.86 22.43 -7.56
C TYR A 486 -10.85 21.92 -8.62
N ARG A 487 -10.66 20.68 -9.11
CA ARG A 487 -11.55 20.07 -10.11
C ARG A 487 -12.96 19.83 -9.56
N ASN A 488 -13.09 19.34 -8.33
CA ASN A 488 -14.39 19.12 -7.68
C ASN A 488 -15.18 20.41 -7.52
N LEU A 489 -14.52 21.47 -7.04
CA LEU A 489 -15.14 22.78 -6.83
C LEU A 489 -15.59 23.43 -8.15
N ARG A 490 -14.75 23.33 -9.19
CA ARG A 490 -15.07 23.81 -10.55
C ARG A 490 -16.26 23.05 -11.14
N ALA A 491 -16.34 21.74 -10.96
CA ALA A 491 -17.47 20.93 -11.44
C ALA A 491 -18.79 21.29 -10.74
N ARG A 492 -18.75 21.76 -9.48
CA ARG A 492 -19.92 22.21 -8.71
C ARG A 492 -20.37 23.66 -8.99
N GLY A 493 -19.65 24.41 -9.84
CA GLY A 493 -19.99 25.78 -10.19
C GLY A 493 -19.82 26.80 -9.04
N THR A 494 -18.93 26.51 -8.10
CA THR A 494 -18.81 27.29 -6.84
C THR A 494 -17.90 28.53 -7.00
N SER A 495 -18.20 29.62 -6.27
CA SER A 495 -17.59 30.97 -6.37
C SER A 495 -16.04 31.06 -6.20
N ARG A 496 -15.44 32.16 -6.69
CA ARG A 496 -14.02 32.54 -6.58
C ARG A 496 -13.46 32.48 -5.14
N THR A 497 -14.25 32.83 -4.13
CA THR A 497 -13.81 32.83 -2.71
C THR A 497 -13.41 31.44 -2.21
N LEU A 498 -13.99 30.37 -2.78
CA LEU A 498 -13.72 28.98 -2.39
C LEU A 498 -12.47 28.42 -3.08
N HIS A 499 -12.04 28.99 -4.21
CA HIS A 499 -10.75 28.67 -4.83
C HIS A 499 -9.57 29.09 -3.95
N TYR A 500 -9.68 30.25 -3.27
CA TYR A 500 -8.66 30.68 -2.30
C TYR A 500 -8.52 29.74 -1.11
N THR A 501 -9.60 29.05 -0.68
CA THR A 501 -9.52 28.06 0.41
C THR A 501 -8.80 26.77 -0.01
N ALA A 502 -8.96 26.34 -1.27
CA ALA A 502 -8.22 25.21 -1.83
C ALA A 502 -6.72 25.53 -1.95
N SER A 503 -6.40 26.75 -2.40
CA SER A 503 -5.05 27.26 -2.46
C SER A 503 -4.44 27.44 -1.07
N ALA A 504 -5.21 27.92 -0.09
CA ALA A 504 -4.76 28.09 1.29
C ALA A 504 -4.44 26.75 1.96
N LEU A 505 -5.19 25.69 1.67
CA LEU A 505 -4.93 24.34 2.21
C LEU A 505 -3.68 23.69 1.61
N LEU A 506 -3.42 23.95 0.32
CA LEU A 506 -2.20 23.55 -0.39
C LEU A 506 -0.98 24.31 0.17
N VAL A 507 -1.13 25.63 0.36
CA VAL A 507 -0.10 26.50 0.93
C VAL A 507 0.16 26.15 2.40
N SER A 508 -0.86 25.84 3.20
CA SER A 508 -0.68 25.41 4.58
C SER A 508 0.02 24.06 4.68
N GLY A 509 -0.32 23.10 3.80
CA GLY A 509 0.40 21.82 3.70
C GLY A 509 1.86 22.02 3.32
N LEU A 510 2.12 22.92 2.36
CA LEU A 510 3.47 23.29 1.93
C LEU A 510 4.25 24.00 3.05
N ILE A 511 3.62 24.90 3.80
CA ILE A 511 4.22 25.58 4.96
C ILE A 511 4.60 24.58 6.04
N VAL A 512 3.76 23.58 6.33
CA VAL A 512 4.10 22.54 7.32
C VAL A 512 5.30 21.69 6.84
N VAL A 513 5.37 21.36 5.55
CA VAL A 513 6.55 20.69 4.97
C VAL A 513 7.80 21.56 5.08
N ILE A 514 7.70 22.85 4.72
CA ILE A 514 8.82 23.81 4.77
C ILE A 514 9.27 24.05 6.22
N LEU A 515 8.35 24.20 7.17
CA LEU A 515 8.65 24.37 8.59
C LEU A 515 9.25 23.11 9.19
N GLY A 516 8.76 21.92 8.82
CA GLY A 516 9.35 20.65 9.25
C GLY A 516 10.79 20.48 8.77
N ILE A 517 11.08 20.84 7.52
CA ILE A 517 12.45 20.82 6.96
C ILE A 517 13.31 21.95 7.54
N GLY A 518 12.74 23.12 7.79
CA GLY A 518 13.45 24.33 8.22
C GLY A 518 13.81 24.35 9.70
N THR A 519 13.03 23.69 10.57
CA THR A 519 13.23 23.71 12.03
C THR A 519 14.02 22.53 12.57
N ALA A 520 14.11 21.42 11.83
CA ALA A 520 14.84 20.23 12.26
C ALA A 520 16.22 20.15 11.58
N THR A 521 17.25 20.58 12.29
CA THR A 521 18.67 20.46 11.87
C THR A 521 19.04 19.04 11.42
N PHE A 522 18.47 18.02 12.07
CA PHE A 522 18.68 16.62 11.71
C PHE A 522 18.00 16.22 10.38
N LEU A 523 16.81 16.72 10.05
CA LEU A 523 16.21 16.49 8.73
C LEU A 523 17.09 17.11 7.63
N GLN A 524 17.66 18.28 7.87
CA GLN A 524 18.61 18.91 6.94
C GLN A 524 19.85 18.06 6.74
N GLN A 525 20.42 17.50 7.82
CA GLN A 525 21.54 16.54 7.73
C GLN A 525 21.17 15.30 6.91
N ARG A 526 19.98 14.72 7.13
CA ARG A 526 19.51 13.57 6.35
C ARG A 526 19.32 13.91 4.87
N PHE A 527 18.80 15.09 4.54
CA PHE A 527 18.66 15.51 3.15
C PHE A 527 20.02 15.83 2.50
N ALA A 528 21.00 16.35 3.26
CA ALA A 528 22.36 16.55 2.77
C ALA A 528 23.07 15.23 2.41
N GLN A 529 22.81 14.15 3.15
CA GLN A 529 23.38 12.81 2.90
C GLN A 529 22.66 12.00 1.80
N THR A 530 21.74 12.61 1.03
CA THR A 530 20.95 11.88 0.02
C THR A 530 21.81 11.24 -1.08
N GLY A 531 22.95 11.85 -1.44
CA GLY A 531 23.85 11.33 -2.47
C GLY A 531 24.56 10.02 -2.07
N GLU A 532 25.14 9.99 -0.87
CA GLU A 532 25.83 8.81 -0.32
C GLU A 532 24.85 7.65 -0.08
N ASP A 533 23.66 7.95 0.44
CA ASP A 533 22.60 6.96 0.62
C ASP A 533 22.11 6.35 -0.70
N ALA A 534 22.10 7.14 -1.78
CA ALA A 534 21.70 6.64 -3.10
C ALA A 534 22.70 5.58 -3.61
N HIS A 535 24.00 5.82 -3.48
CA HIS A 535 25.03 4.87 -3.91
C HIS A 535 24.93 3.53 -3.15
N THR A 536 24.76 3.59 -1.83
CA THR A 536 24.55 2.39 -0.99
C THR A 536 23.31 1.61 -1.43
N ARG A 537 22.20 2.30 -1.73
CA ARG A 537 20.96 1.68 -2.23
C ARG A 537 21.14 1.02 -3.60
N PHE A 538 21.78 1.70 -4.57
CA PHE A 538 22.03 1.12 -5.89
C PHE A 538 22.92 -0.12 -5.80
N THR A 539 23.98 -0.05 -4.99
CA THR A 539 24.86 -1.21 -4.74
C THR A 539 24.07 -2.36 -4.12
N HIS A 540 23.21 -2.07 -3.13
CA HIS A 540 22.34 -3.08 -2.51
C HIS A 540 21.35 -3.70 -3.50
N TRP A 541 20.71 -2.89 -4.35
CA TRP A 541 19.78 -3.37 -5.37
C TRP A 541 20.47 -4.25 -6.41
N SER A 542 21.66 -3.85 -6.86
CA SER A 542 22.49 -4.65 -7.77
C SER A 542 22.87 -5.99 -7.13
N LYS A 543 23.37 -5.99 -5.89
CA LYS A 543 23.65 -7.21 -5.12
C LYS A 543 22.41 -8.09 -4.98
N SER A 544 21.26 -7.50 -4.70
CA SER A 544 19.98 -8.21 -4.54
C SER A 544 19.53 -8.88 -5.84
N LEU A 545 19.68 -8.21 -6.99
CA LEU A 545 19.33 -8.80 -8.29
C LEU A 545 20.32 -9.90 -8.72
N ASN A 546 21.60 -9.80 -8.32
CA ASN A 546 22.60 -10.84 -8.56
C ASN A 546 22.35 -12.14 -7.79
N LEU A 547 21.45 -12.14 -6.80
CA LEU A 547 20.97 -13.34 -6.10
C LEU A 547 19.97 -14.15 -6.94
N LEU A 548 19.41 -13.57 -8.01
CA LEU A 548 18.61 -14.33 -8.96
C LEU A 548 19.55 -15.26 -9.74
N GLN A 549 19.19 -16.53 -9.84
CA GLN A 549 20.01 -17.48 -10.59
C GLN A 549 20.01 -17.11 -12.08
N LYS A 550 21.02 -17.57 -12.82
CA LYS A 550 21.10 -17.41 -14.28
C LYS A 550 20.02 -18.20 -15.05
N SER A 551 19.07 -18.84 -14.35
CA SER A 551 17.93 -19.53 -14.95
C SER A 551 16.94 -18.52 -15.55
N TRP A 552 16.53 -18.76 -16.79
CA TRP A 552 15.52 -17.95 -17.46
C TRP A 552 14.15 -18.01 -16.74
N ILE A 553 13.86 -19.11 -16.05
CA ILE A 553 12.61 -19.28 -15.27
C ILE A 553 12.59 -18.29 -14.10
N GLU A 554 13.69 -18.20 -13.34
CA GLU A 554 13.78 -17.25 -12.23
C GLU A 554 13.81 -15.79 -12.71
N GLN A 555 14.38 -15.51 -13.88
CA GLN A 555 14.32 -14.16 -14.45
C GLN A 555 12.89 -13.75 -14.85
N LEU A 556 12.10 -14.70 -15.39
CA LEU A 556 10.73 -14.43 -15.82
C LEU A 556 9.73 -14.37 -14.65
N PHE A 557 9.84 -15.30 -13.69
CA PHE A 557 8.86 -15.50 -12.61
C PHE A 557 9.38 -15.21 -11.20
N GLY A 558 10.66 -14.83 -11.08
CA GLY A 558 11.30 -14.48 -9.82
C GLY A 558 11.75 -15.68 -8.99
N ALA A 559 12.46 -15.38 -7.91
CA ALA A 559 12.92 -16.32 -6.89
C ALA A 559 11.79 -16.88 -6.01
N GLY A 560 10.61 -16.27 -6.04
CA GLY A 560 9.45 -16.61 -5.23
C GLY A 560 9.18 -15.65 -4.08
N LEU A 561 7.91 -15.52 -3.69
CA LEU A 561 7.47 -14.58 -2.66
C LEU A 561 8.16 -14.85 -1.32
N GLY A 562 8.66 -13.80 -0.65
CA GLY A 562 9.28 -13.88 0.66
C GLY A 562 10.66 -14.56 0.70
N SER A 563 11.24 -14.94 -0.43
CA SER A 563 12.52 -15.68 -0.48
C SER A 563 13.76 -14.79 -0.26
N PHE A 564 13.62 -13.47 -0.26
CA PHE A 564 14.75 -12.54 -0.21
C PHE A 564 15.65 -12.70 1.03
N PRO A 565 15.12 -12.69 2.28
CA PRO A 565 15.97 -12.77 3.46
C PRO A 565 16.79 -14.06 3.52
N GLU A 566 16.19 -15.19 3.11
CA GLU A 566 16.86 -16.49 3.05
C GLU A 566 18.01 -16.48 2.03
N ARG A 567 17.74 -16.05 0.80
CA ARG A 567 18.77 -15.99 -0.25
C ARG A 567 19.89 -15.02 0.11
N TYR A 568 19.56 -13.90 0.76
CA TYR A 568 20.55 -12.94 1.25
C TYR A 568 21.46 -13.56 2.31
N PHE A 569 20.87 -14.30 3.27
CA PHE A 569 21.61 -15.01 4.30
C PHE A 569 22.59 -16.02 3.71
N TYR A 570 22.13 -16.90 2.80
CA TYR A 570 22.99 -17.93 2.21
C TYR A 570 24.06 -17.40 1.25
N ALA A 571 23.83 -16.24 0.62
CA ALA A 571 24.84 -15.59 -0.19
C ALA A 571 25.99 -14.99 0.63
N ASN A 572 25.82 -14.88 1.96
CA ASN A 572 26.84 -14.45 2.90
C ASN A 572 27.50 -13.10 2.52
N PHE A 573 26.71 -12.17 1.97
CA PHE A 573 27.19 -10.81 1.65
C PHE A 573 27.56 -10.00 2.89
N ASP A 574 26.91 -10.34 3.99
CA ASP A 574 27.15 -9.75 5.29
C ASP A 574 27.32 -10.91 6.29
N SER A 575 28.57 -11.20 6.64
CA SER A 575 28.90 -12.24 7.63
C SER A 575 28.31 -11.93 9.02
N SER A 576 27.69 -10.75 9.19
CA SER A 576 27.00 -10.32 10.40
C SER A 576 25.46 -10.44 10.31
N MET A 577 24.87 -11.18 9.37
CA MET A 577 23.41 -11.41 9.44
C MET A 577 23.05 -12.39 10.57
N GLY A 578 22.32 -11.86 11.57
CA GLY A 578 21.79 -12.66 12.67
C GLY A 578 20.68 -13.60 12.24
N ASN A 579 20.63 -14.76 12.88
CA ASN A 579 19.69 -15.85 12.72
C ASN A 579 19.44 -16.52 14.07
N TYR A 580 18.27 -17.12 14.20
CA TYR A 580 17.91 -17.95 15.33
C TYR A 580 17.10 -19.14 14.85
N ARG A 581 17.16 -20.24 15.60
CA ARG A 581 16.33 -21.42 15.35
C ARG A 581 15.94 -22.06 16.67
N TYR A 582 14.74 -22.61 16.71
CA TYR A 582 14.32 -23.51 17.77
C TYR A 582 14.72 -24.92 17.39
N LYS A 583 15.54 -25.57 18.22
CA LYS A 583 16.02 -26.94 18.03
C LYS A 583 15.39 -27.84 19.09
N THR A 584 15.25 -29.12 18.76
CA THR A 584 14.72 -30.13 19.68
C THR A 584 15.79 -31.20 19.92
N GLU A 585 16.04 -31.52 21.18
CA GLU A 585 16.94 -32.59 21.63
C GLU A 585 16.22 -33.38 22.73
N GLN A 586 16.01 -34.69 22.53
CA GLN A 586 15.33 -35.57 23.50
C GLN A 586 13.98 -35.01 23.98
N ASP A 587 13.13 -34.55 23.04
CA ASP A 587 11.85 -33.86 23.27
C ASP A 587 11.92 -32.50 23.99
N ASN A 588 13.10 -32.06 24.43
CA ASN A 588 13.29 -30.71 24.94
C ASN A 588 13.57 -29.71 23.80
N ARG A 589 12.89 -28.56 23.81
CA ARG A 589 13.08 -27.52 22.80
C ARG A 589 13.87 -26.36 23.39
N TYR A 590 14.81 -25.81 22.64
CA TYR A 590 15.63 -24.69 23.09
C TYR A 590 15.92 -23.70 21.96
N LEU A 591 16.34 -22.49 22.31
CA LEU A 591 16.70 -21.44 21.36
C LEU A 591 18.19 -21.53 21.02
N SER A 592 18.50 -21.60 19.72
CA SER A 592 19.87 -21.52 19.20
C SER A 592 20.04 -20.18 18.49
N LEU A 593 20.91 -19.32 19.04
CA LEU A 593 21.13 -17.95 18.60
C LEU A 593 22.55 -17.80 18.02
N ASN A 594 22.65 -17.46 16.73
CA ASN A 594 23.95 -17.23 16.12
C ASN A 594 24.50 -15.83 16.46
N SER A 595 25.79 -15.68 16.23
CA SER A 595 26.51 -14.44 16.36
C SER A 595 26.46 -13.70 15.02
N GLY A 596 25.46 -12.84 14.85
CA GLY A 596 25.27 -12.13 13.60
C GLY A 596 24.62 -10.78 13.84
N GLY A 597 25.44 -9.73 13.81
CA GLY A 597 24.98 -8.35 13.68
C GLY A 597 24.23 -7.89 14.91
N THR A 598 23.03 -7.36 14.71
CA THR A 598 22.21 -6.71 15.75
C THR A 598 20.87 -7.44 15.93
N LEU A 599 20.87 -8.78 15.90
CA LEU A 599 19.66 -9.57 16.16
C LEU A 599 19.41 -9.71 17.66
N TYR A 600 18.28 -9.18 18.11
CA TYR A 600 17.84 -9.24 19.50
C TYR A 600 16.58 -10.09 19.59
N MET A 601 16.59 -11.16 20.38
CA MET A 601 15.39 -11.92 20.70
C MET A 601 14.77 -11.36 21.98
N ALA A 602 13.62 -10.71 21.89
CA ALA A 602 13.12 -9.87 22.98
C ALA A 602 11.73 -10.29 23.49
N GLN A 603 11.49 -10.06 24.79
CA GLN A 603 10.19 -10.20 25.43
C GLN A 603 9.88 -8.96 26.28
N SER A 604 8.63 -8.49 26.25
CA SER A 604 8.20 -7.38 27.11
C SER A 604 7.99 -7.87 28.55
N ILE A 605 8.62 -7.17 29.49
CA ILE A 605 8.60 -7.51 30.93
C ILE A 605 8.13 -6.32 31.77
N LYS A 606 7.59 -6.61 32.96
CA LYS A 606 7.20 -5.60 33.96
C LYS A 606 8.14 -5.66 35.14
N ILE A 607 9.08 -4.72 35.17
CA ILE A 607 10.12 -4.60 36.20
C ILE A 607 9.86 -3.35 37.04
N MET A 608 10.22 -3.34 38.32
CA MET A 608 10.18 -2.17 39.21
C MET A 608 11.57 -1.53 39.31
N PRO A 609 11.70 -0.19 39.38
CA PRO A 609 13.01 0.46 39.50
C PRO A 609 13.61 0.17 40.89
N ASN A 610 14.95 0.22 40.98
CA ASN A 610 15.76 0.04 42.17
C ASN A 610 15.41 -1.22 42.98
N SER A 611 15.00 -2.29 42.29
CA SER A 611 14.54 -3.53 42.90
C SER A 611 15.49 -4.68 42.53
N PRO A 612 15.76 -5.62 43.45
CA PRO A 612 16.59 -6.79 43.17
C PRO A 612 15.82 -7.82 42.34
N TYR A 613 16.52 -8.47 41.40
CA TYR A 613 16.02 -9.54 40.56
C TYR A 613 17.06 -10.65 40.44
N THR A 614 16.57 -11.87 40.24
CA THR A 614 17.41 -13.04 39.98
C THR A 614 17.09 -13.58 38.60
N LEU A 615 18.09 -13.56 37.72
CA LEU A 615 18.04 -14.16 36.38
C LEU A 615 18.70 -15.54 36.43
N SER A 616 17.94 -16.59 36.14
CA SER A 616 18.46 -17.94 35.95
C SER A 616 18.19 -18.42 34.53
N LEU A 617 19.16 -19.11 33.93
CA LEU A 617 19.05 -19.68 32.59
C LEU A 617 20.09 -20.80 32.39
N ASP A 618 19.83 -21.67 31.43
CA ASP A 618 20.80 -22.65 30.96
C ASP A 618 21.39 -22.20 29.62
N VAL A 619 22.71 -22.26 29.52
CA VAL A 619 23.43 -21.90 28.29
C VAL A 619 24.39 -22.99 27.88
N ARG A 620 24.58 -23.16 26.57
CA ARG A 620 25.53 -24.11 26.00
C ARG A 620 26.14 -23.54 24.74
N ALA A 621 27.46 -23.64 24.59
CA ALA A 621 28.12 -23.34 23.32
C ALA A 621 29.21 -24.37 23.01
N SER A 622 29.11 -24.97 21.81
CA SER A 622 30.06 -25.98 21.35
C SER A 622 31.30 -25.40 20.65
N ASP A 623 31.30 -24.09 20.38
CA ASP A 623 32.36 -23.37 19.67
C ASP A 623 33.13 -22.41 20.61
N GLN A 624 33.77 -21.39 20.05
CA GLN A 624 34.54 -20.42 20.82
C GLN A 624 33.67 -19.30 21.44
N THR A 625 32.33 -19.41 21.38
CA THR A 625 31.41 -18.44 21.98
C THR A 625 31.67 -18.33 23.49
N LYS A 626 32.13 -17.16 23.94
CA LYS A 626 32.52 -16.90 25.34
C LYS A 626 31.44 -16.28 26.21
N ARG A 627 30.43 -15.65 25.62
CA ARG A 627 29.36 -14.99 26.39
C ARG A 627 28.06 -14.81 25.61
N LEU A 628 26.98 -14.68 26.36
CA LEU A 628 25.67 -14.20 25.93
C LEU A 628 25.40 -12.87 26.65
N ASP A 629 25.00 -11.83 25.92
CA ASP A 629 24.65 -10.54 26.51
C ASP A 629 23.12 -10.45 26.62
N ILE A 630 22.64 -10.10 27.81
CA ILE A 630 21.22 -9.91 28.09
C ILE A 630 21.02 -8.45 28.46
N SER A 631 20.11 -7.78 27.75
CA SER A 631 19.79 -6.38 27.99
C SER A 631 18.38 -6.22 28.53
N ILE A 632 18.23 -5.42 29.58
CA ILE A 632 16.95 -5.00 30.13
C ILE A 632 16.87 -3.49 29.93
N CYS A 633 16.15 -3.07 28.90
CA CYS A 633 16.12 -1.68 28.45
C CYS A 633 14.71 -1.13 28.38
N GLU A 634 14.56 0.17 28.66
CA GLU A 634 13.36 0.91 28.29
C GLU A 634 13.31 1.03 26.77
N LYS A 635 12.40 0.29 26.15
CA LYS A 635 12.36 0.10 24.71
C LYS A 635 10.99 -0.35 24.26
N LYS A 636 10.48 0.32 23.22
CA LYS A 636 9.26 -0.13 22.54
C LYS A 636 9.59 -1.10 21.42
N LEU A 637 10.37 -0.64 20.43
CA LEU A 637 10.84 -1.50 19.34
C LEU A 637 12.36 -1.40 19.13
N PHE A 638 12.89 -0.29 18.62
CA PHE A 638 14.32 -0.20 18.23
C PHE A 638 15.24 0.58 19.14
N ASN A 639 14.85 1.77 19.54
CA ASN A 639 15.76 2.65 20.27
C ASN A 639 15.70 2.25 21.74
N SER A 640 16.85 1.83 22.26
CA SER A 640 16.99 1.53 23.68
C SER A 640 17.23 2.85 24.43
N HIS A 641 16.50 3.04 25.52
CA HIS A 641 16.75 4.05 26.54
C HIS A 641 17.04 3.32 27.86
N LEU A 642 17.84 3.91 28.76
CA LEU A 642 18.23 3.37 30.08
C LEU A 642 18.27 1.83 30.15
N CYS A 643 19.47 1.28 30.02
CA CYS A 643 19.66 -0.17 29.97
C CYS A 643 20.44 -0.67 31.18
N GLN A 644 20.02 -1.82 31.69
CA GLN A 644 20.84 -2.69 32.52
C GLN A 644 21.33 -3.85 31.64
N TRP A 645 22.64 -4.01 31.54
CA TRP A 645 23.27 -5.08 30.76
C TRP A 645 23.83 -6.15 31.69
N LEU A 646 23.57 -7.40 31.35
CA LEU A 646 24.03 -8.58 32.07
C LEU A 646 24.88 -9.41 31.10
N ASN A 647 26.11 -9.70 31.51
CA ASN A 647 27.02 -10.54 30.74
C ASN A 647 26.98 -11.95 31.32
N VAL A 648 26.43 -12.89 30.56
CA VAL A 648 26.36 -14.30 30.94
C VAL A 648 27.60 -15.01 30.37
N PRO A 649 28.54 -15.47 31.21
CA PRO A 649 29.70 -16.20 30.73
C PRO A 649 29.27 -17.55 30.16
N VAL A 650 29.88 -17.94 29.05
CA VAL A 650 29.66 -19.25 28.42
C VAL A 650 31.02 -19.90 28.23
N THR A 651 31.19 -21.10 28.77
CA THR A 651 32.41 -21.89 28.54
C THR A 651 32.13 -22.89 27.44
N LYS A 652 33.11 -23.10 26.56
CA LYS A 652 33.02 -24.12 25.51
C LYS A 652 32.75 -25.49 26.13
N SER A 653 31.54 -26.00 25.95
CA SER A 653 31.09 -27.30 26.45
C SER A 653 29.96 -27.85 25.60
N LYS A 654 29.85 -29.17 25.55
CA LYS A 654 28.65 -29.85 25.00
C LYS A 654 27.55 -30.02 26.05
N GLU A 655 27.85 -29.75 27.31
CA GLU A 655 26.91 -29.85 28.42
C GLU A 655 26.26 -28.49 28.70
N TRP A 656 25.01 -28.52 29.18
CA TRP A 656 24.29 -27.33 29.62
C TRP A 656 24.91 -26.77 30.90
N GLN A 657 25.06 -25.45 30.93
CA GLN A 657 25.64 -24.72 32.06
C GLN A 657 24.57 -23.84 32.68
N HIS A 658 24.21 -24.13 33.93
CA HIS A 658 23.27 -23.31 34.68
C HIS A 658 23.94 -22.01 35.13
N GLN A 659 23.30 -20.89 34.83
CA GLN A 659 23.74 -19.55 35.20
C GLN A 659 22.71 -18.92 36.11
N ASN A 660 23.17 -18.31 37.19
CA ASN A 660 22.31 -17.63 38.16
C ASN A 660 22.94 -16.29 38.54
N ILE A 661 22.27 -15.20 38.17
CA ILE A 661 22.79 -13.82 38.26
C ILE A 661 21.80 -12.98 39.05
N VAL A 662 22.24 -12.47 40.19
CA VAL A 662 21.50 -11.47 40.98
C VAL A 662 21.91 -10.09 40.53
N PHE A 663 20.95 -9.23 40.21
CA PHE A 663 21.20 -7.85 39.80
C PHE A 663 20.13 -6.89 40.32
N SER A 664 20.42 -5.60 40.29
CA SER A 664 19.44 -4.54 40.56
C SER A 664 18.94 -3.92 39.26
N SER A 665 17.64 -3.66 39.15
CA SER A 665 17.04 -3.00 38.00
C SER A 665 17.52 -1.56 37.77
N GLY A 666 18.20 -0.95 38.77
CA GLY A 666 18.63 0.44 38.70
C GLY A 666 17.47 1.38 38.38
N GLN A 667 17.68 2.34 37.50
CA GLN A 667 16.62 3.29 37.10
C GLN A 667 15.66 2.73 36.04
N VAL A 668 15.81 1.48 35.61
CA VAL A 668 14.99 0.93 34.52
C VAL A 668 13.53 0.81 34.96
N GLY A 669 12.64 1.36 34.15
CA GLY A 669 11.22 1.40 34.45
C GLY A 669 10.87 2.45 35.51
N GLN A 670 11.68 3.51 35.66
CA GLN A 670 11.31 4.65 36.49
C GLN A 670 10.16 5.46 35.84
N GLY A 671 9.43 6.21 36.68
CA GLY A 671 8.36 7.10 36.24
C GLY A 671 6.97 6.66 36.75
N ALA A 672 6.02 7.59 36.73
CA ALA A 672 4.64 7.29 37.05
C ALA A 672 4.04 6.32 36.02
N TRP A 673 3.01 5.56 36.39
CA TRP A 673 2.41 4.53 35.52
C TRP A 673 1.99 5.03 34.12
N TRP A 674 1.64 6.30 34.00
CA TRP A 674 1.23 6.96 32.74
C TRP A 674 2.40 7.53 31.92
N ALA A 675 3.58 7.69 32.53
CA ALA A 675 4.81 8.16 31.88
C ALA A 675 5.88 7.07 31.80
N ARG A 676 5.53 5.84 32.21
CA ARG A 676 6.45 4.72 32.29
C ARG A 676 6.73 4.17 30.91
N ARG A 677 7.99 4.14 30.52
CA ARG A 677 8.39 3.52 29.25
C ARG A 677 8.25 2.00 29.33
N PRO A 678 7.83 1.34 28.24
CA PRO A 678 7.83 -0.11 28.18
C PRO A 678 9.25 -0.65 28.34
N VAL A 679 9.40 -1.78 29.04
CA VAL A 679 10.69 -2.44 29.24
C VAL A 679 10.70 -3.79 28.54
N GLN A 680 11.86 -4.14 27.98
CA GLN A 680 12.09 -5.41 27.32
C GLN A 680 13.38 -6.04 27.81
N LEU A 681 13.33 -7.36 28.04
CA LEU A 681 14.49 -8.20 28.14
C LEU A 681 14.83 -8.70 26.73
N SER A 682 16.09 -8.58 26.32
CA SER A 682 16.56 -9.02 25.00
C SER A 682 17.82 -9.86 25.12
N LEU A 683 17.80 -11.02 24.47
CA LEU A 683 18.94 -11.93 24.31
C LEU A 683 19.73 -11.54 23.06
N TYR A 684 21.05 -11.45 23.19
CA TYR A 684 21.95 -11.03 22.12
C TYR A 684 23.27 -11.80 22.19
N ASN A 685 23.72 -12.33 21.05
CA ASN A 685 25.06 -12.90 20.93
C ASN A 685 26.01 -11.85 20.34
N PRO A 686 26.90 -11.25 21.16
CA PRO A 686 27.73 -10.11 20.75
C PRO A 686 28.97 -10.48 19.93
N GLN A 687 29.21 -11.76 19.70
CA GLN A 687 30.44 -12.22 19.06
C GLN A 687 30.36 -12.12 17.55
N ASP A 688 31.52 -12.14 16.88
CA ASP A 688 31.58 -12.08 15.42
C ASP A 688 31.24 -13.45 14.80
N LYS A 689 31.60 -14.54 15.49
CA LYS A 689 31.37 -15.93 15.06
C LYS A 689 31.04 -16.83 16.24
N GLY A 690 30.02 -17.66 16.06
CA GLY A 690 29.60 -18.69 16.99
C GLY A 690 28.10 -18.78 17.20
N VAL A 691 27.68 -19.78 17.98
CA VAL A 691 26.30 -20.08 18.30
C VAL A 691 26.20 -20.37 19.79
N VAL A 692 25.20 -19.75 20.42
CA VAL A 692 24.82 -20.06 21.80
C VAL A 692 23.44 -20.70 21.80
N ASP A 693 23.34 -21.86 22.44
CA ASP A 693 22.08 -22.50 22.79
C ASP A 693 21.65 -21.99 24.17
N ILE A 694 20.36 -21.69 24.32
CA ILE A 694 19.76 -21.02 25.48
C ILE A 694 18.47 -21.73 25.83
N ASP A 695 18.25 -21.99 27.12
CA ASP A 695 17.05 -22.64 27.64
C ASP A 695 16.70 -22.20 29.08
N ASN A 696 15.52 -22.58 29.57
CA ASN A 696 15.03 -22.42 30.95
C ASN A 696 15.23 -21.01 31.54
N ILE A 697 14.83 -19.99 30.79
CA ILE A 697 15.00 -18.59 31.22
C ILE A 697 13.93 -18.23 32.25
N HIS A 698 14.37 -17.86 33.46
CA HIS A 698 13.54 -17.30 34.51
C HIS A 698 14.09 -15.96 34.98
N LEU A 699 13.22 -14.96 35.08
CA LEU A 699 13.52 -13.68 35.72
C LEU A 699 12.59 -13.53 36.91
N THR A 700 13.12 -13.79 38.10
CA THR A 700 12.34 -13.81 39.34
C THR A 700 12.48 -12.49 40.09
N ASP A 701 11.36 -11.95 40.56
CA ASP A 701 11.31 -10.78 41.42
C ASP A 701 11.53 -11.14 42.91
N SER A 702 11.49 -10.14 43.79
CA SER A 702 11.65 -10.36 45.24
C SER A 702 10.53 -11.18 45.89
N ASN A 703 9.38 -11.31 45.23
CA ASN A 703 8.25 -12.13 45.69
C ASN A 703 8.35 -13.59 45.20
N GLY A 704 9.31 -13.88 44.32
CA GLY A 704 9.47 -15.18 43.67
C GLY A 704 8.68 -15.33 42.37
N ASP A 705 8.04 -14.26 41.89
CA ASP A 705 7.25 -14.31 40.65
C ASP A 705 8.17 -14.29 39.43
N ASN A 706 7.99 -15.24 38.51
CA ASN A 706 8.71 -15.27 37.24
C ASN A 706 8.05 -14.32 36.22
N LEU A 707 8.85 -13.41 35.65
CA LEU A 707 8.42 -12.41 34.69
C LEU A 707 8.56 -12.84 33.22
N ILE A 708 9.14 -14.01 32.96
CA ILE A 708 9.33 -14.57 31.61
C ILE A 708 8.25 -15.61 31.32
N SER A 709 7.59 -15.46 30.18
CA SER A 709 6.68 -16.47 29.60
C SER A 709 7.41 -17.29 28.54
N ASN A 710 7.15 -18.61 28.48
CA ASN A 710 7.76 -19.53 27.51
C ASN A 710 9.31 -19.44 27.49
N GLY A 711 9.92 -19.45 28.70
CA GLY A 711 11.38 -19.40 28.86
C GLY A 711 12.08 -20.73 28.59
N ASP A 712 11.32 -21.82 28.55
CA ASP A 712 11.68 -23.19 28.18
C ASP A 712 11.47 -23.47 26.68
N PHE A 713 11.00 -22.48 25.92
CA PHE A 713 10.71 -22.56 24.48
C PHE A 713 9.80 -23.74 24.06
N ALA A 714 9.02 -24.34 24.97
CA ALA A 714 8.13 -25.46 24.66
C ALA A 714 7.04 -25.08 23.64
N GLN A 715 6.69 -23.79 23.54
CA GLN A 715 5.77 -23.23 22.55
C GLN A 715 6.50 -22.57 21.36
N GLY A 716 7.80 -22.85 21.19
CA GLY A 716 8.62 -22.25 20.13
C GLY A 716 8.80 -20.76 20.38
N GLY A 717 8.49 -19.93 19.38
CA GLY A 717 8.68 -18.47 19.46
C GLY A 717 7.54 -17.67 20.05
N ASP A 718 6.49 -18.31 20.60
CA ASP A 718 5.42 -17.57 21.26
C ASP A 718 5.99 -16.70 22.40
N TYR A 719 5.46 -15.47 22.54
CA TYR A 719 5.91 -14.36 23.40
C TYR A 719 7.27 -13.73 23.06
N TRP A 720 8.10 -14.39 22.27
CA TRP A 720 9.41 -13.90 21.87
C TRP A 720 9.33 -13.22 20.50
N PHE A 721 9.81 -11.98 20.41
CA PHE A 721 9.77 -11.20 19.18
C PHE A 721 11.17 -10.67 18.84
N PHE A 722 11.71 -11.16 17.72
CA PHE A 722 13.04 -10.78 17.29
C PHE A 722 13.08 -9.41 16.62
N LYS A 723 14.25 -8.79 16.62
CA LYS A 723 14.48 -7.46 16.04
C LYS A 723 15.87 -7.40 15.43
N SER A 724 16.05 -6.61 14.39
CA SER A 724 17.35 -6.44 13.76
C SER A 724 17.60 -5.00 13.34
N GLY A 725 18.76 -4.45 13.72
CA GLY A 725 19.23 -3.17 13.19
C GLY A 725 19.75 -3.25 11.75
N ASN A 726 20.06 -4.46 11.26
CA ASN A 726 20.53 -4.68 9.90
C ASN A 726 19.38 -4.80 8.89
N HIS A 727 18.70 -3.69 8.64
CA HIS A 727 17.56 -3.60 7.73
C HIS A 727 17.80 -3.97 6.26
N LEU A 728 19.03 -3.93 5.74
CA LEU A 728 19.29 -4.27 4.33
C LEU A 728 19.21 -5.77 4.07
N ALA A 729 19.54 -6.58 5.08
CA ALA A 729 19.48 -8.03 4.99
C ALA A 729 18.04 -8.58 4.92
N TRP A 730 17.05 -7.79 5.38
CA TRP A 730 15.64 -8.18 5.40
C TRP A 730 14.81 -7.53 4.30
N HIS A 731 15.30 -6.43 3.72
CA HIS A 731 14.56 -5.63 2.75
C HIS A 731 15.39 -5.24 1.53
N ILE A 732 14.79 -5.32 0.35
CA ILE A 732 15.37 -4.79 -0.89
C ILE A 732 15.35 -3.24 -0.89
N LYS A 733 14.42 -2.61 -0.16
CA LYS A 733 14.28 -1.14 -0.07
C LYS A 733 13.94 -0.46 -1.40
N ASN A 734 13.27 -1.18 -2.28
CA ASN A 734 12.67 -0.67 -3.51
C ASN A 734 11.63 -1.68 -4.03
N MET A 735 10.39 -1.22 -4.19
CA MET A 735 9.27 -2.07 -4.56
C MET A 735 9.39 -2.67 -5.98
N TRP A 736 9.96 -1.97 -6.95
CA TRP A 736 10.12 -2.49 -8.31
C TRP A 736 11.24 -3.53 -8.39
N VAL A 737 12.37 -3.27 -7.74
CA VAL A 737 13.46 -4.27 -7.61
C VAL A 737 12.96 -5.49 -6.85
N HIS A 738 12.13 -5.27 -5.81
CA HIS A 738 11.47 -6.34 -5.07
C HIS A 738 10.55 -7.18 -5.95
N LEU A 739 9.73 -6.55 -6.80
CA LEU A 739 8.88 -7.28 -7.75
C LEU A 739 9.69 -8.08 -8.78
N ILE A 740 10.79 -7.52 -9.30
CA ILE A 740 11.70 -8.27 -10.18
C ILE A 740 12.27 -9.48 -9.44
N PHE A 741 12.71 -9.29 -8.19
CA PHE A 741 13.30 -10.35 -7.41
C PHE A 741 12.30 -11.48 -7.12
N GLU A 742 11.11 -11.17 -6.61
CA GLU A 742 10.17 -12.21 -6.17
C GLU A 742 9.27 -12.73 -7.28
N GLN A 743 8.85 -11.88 -8.22
CA GLN A 743 7.88 -12.22 -9.28
C GLN A 743 8.44 -12.12 -10.71
N GLY A 744 9.71 -11.75 -10.86
CA GLY A 744 10.38 -11.65 -12.16
C GLY A 744 9.90 -10.48 -13.01
N ILE A 745 10.40 -10.42 -14.24
CA ILE A 745 10.03 -9.39 -15.22
C ILE A 745 8.52 -9.42 -15.53
N ILE A 746 7.91 -10.62 -15.56
CA ILE A 746 6.48 -10.76 -15.85
C ILE A 746 5.64 -10.10 -14.74
N GLY A 747 5.96 -10.38 -13.48
CA GLY A 747 5.30 -9.74 -12.34
C GLY A 747 5.44 -8.22 -12.38
N LEU A 748 6.63 -7.71 -12.70
CA LEU A 748 6.88 -6.28 -12.86
C LEU A 748 6.00 -5.65 -13.97
N ILE A 749 5.96 -6.26 -15.16
CA ILE A 749 5.16 -5.75 -16.29
C ILE A 749 3.68 -5.72 -15.93
N ILE A 750 3.17 -6.78 -15.32
CA ILE A 750 1.77 -6.87 -14.89
C ILE A 750 1.46 -5.78 -13.86
N PHE A 751 2.31 -5.63 -12.84
CA PHE A 751 2.14 -4.61 -11.81
C PHE A 751 2.17 -3.19 -12.38
N CYS A 752 3.14 -2.87 -13.24
CA CYS A 752 3.23 -1.58 -13.91
C CYS A 752 2.00 -1.31 -14.78
N THR A 753 1.55 -2.31 -15.55
CA THR A 753 0.34 -2.20 -16.38
C THR A 753 -0.91 -1.95 -15.53
N LEU A 754 -1.10 -2.72 -14.45
CA LEU A 754 -2.20 -2.56 -13.50
C LEU A 754 -2.19 -1.16 -12.89
N THR A 755 -1.02 -0.69 -12.47
CA THR A 755 -0.82 0.63 -11.88
C THR A 755 -1.15 1.74 -12.87
N LEU A 756 -0.63 1.67 -14.10
CA LEU A 756 -0.89 2.66 -15.14
C LEU A 756 -2.39 2.73 -15.47
N VAL A 757 -3.06 1.59 -15.58
CA VAL A 757 -4.50 1.55 -15.86
C VAL A 757 -5.32 2.09 -14.68
N ALA A 758 -4.97 1.72 -13.45
CA ALA A 758 -5.62 2.22 -12.24
C ALA A 758 -5.48 3.75 -12.13
N VAL A 759 -4.26 4.26 -12.27
CA VAL A 759 -3.95 5.69 -12.27
C VAL A 759 -4.69 6.41 -13.39
N TRP A 760 -4.71 5.85 -14.61
CA TRP A 760 -5.42 6.45 -15.74
C TRP A 760 -6.93 6.58 -15.49
N HIS A 761 -7.58 5.52 -15.01
CA HIS A 761 -9.02 5.55 -14.70
C HIS A 761 -9.34 6.54 -13.58
N LEU A 762 -8.53 6.53 -12.52
CA LEU A 762 -8.69 7.45 -11.39
C LEU A 762 -8.45 8.89 -11.80
N LEU A 763 -7.41 9.15 -12.59
CA LEU A 763 -7.08 10.48 -13.08
C LEU A 763 -8.21 11.03 -13.95
N ARG A 764 -8.77 10.24 -14.87
CA ARG A 764 -9.92 10.64 -15.69
C ARG A 764 -11.15 10.99 -14.82
N SER A 765 -11.41 10.22 -13.77
CA SER A 765 -12.51 10.45 -12.83
C SER A 765 -12.26 11.66 -11.93
N LEU A 766 -11.01 11.91 -11.52
CA LEU A 766 -10.57 13.12 -10.83
C LEU A 766 -10.80 14.35 -11.71
N TYR A 767 -10.42 14.28 -12.99
CA TYR A 767 -10.70 15.37 -13.94
C TYR A 767 -12.20 15.64 -14.07
N ALA A 768 -13.06 14.62 -13.98
CA ALA A 768 -14.50 14.80 -13.92
C ALA A 768 -15.02 15.39 -12.58
N GLY A 769 -14.13 15.65 -11.62
CA GLY A 769 -14.44 16.26 -10.32
C GLY A 769 -14.81 15.25 -9.24
N SER A 770 -14.49 13.96 -9.39
CA SER A 770 -14.81 12.93 -8.39
C SER A 770 -13.87 13.00 -7.18
N PRO A 771 -14.36 13.31 -5.96
CA PRO A 771 -13.52 13.39 -4.76
C PRO A 771 -13.05 11.99 -4.33
N HIS A 772 -13.84 10.95 -4.59
CA HIS A 772 -13.45 9.56 -4.31
C HIS A 772 -12.25 9.14 -5.15
N ALA A 773 -12.25 9.48 -6.44
CA ALA A 773 -11.12 9.20 -7.32
C ALA A 773 -9.85 9.96 -6.88
N THR A 774 -10.01 11.19 -6.39
CA THR A 774 -8.91 11.97 -5.80
C THR A 774 -8.25 11.26 -4.63
N ALA A 775 -9.04 10.77 -3.66
CA ALA A 775 -8.50 10.09 -2.50
C ALA A 775 -7.75 8.81 -2.88
N TRP A 776 -8.35 7.94 -3.71
CA TRP A 776 -7.68 6.72 -4.17
C TRP A 776 -6.43 6.99 -4.99
N LEU A 777 -6.44 8.00 -5.88
CA LEU A 777 -5.27 8.39 -6.66
C LEU A 777 -4.15 8.89 -5.74
N ALA A 778 -4.47 9.77 -4.80
CA ALA A 778 -3.51 10.28 -3.84
C ALA A 778 -2.91 9.14 -2.99
N SER A 779 -3.74 8.22 -2.49
CA SER A 779 -3.29 7.04 -1.76
C SER A 779 -2.35 6.15 -2.58
N ILE A 780 -2.70 5.82 -3.83
CA ILE A 780 -1.82 5.02 -4.70
C ILE A 780 -0.51 5.77 -4.96
N SER A 781 -0.57 7.04 -5.35
CA SER A 781 0.62 7.84 -5.63
C SER A 781 1.54 7.96 -4.41
N GLY A 782 0.98 8.18 -3.21
CA GLY A 782 1.75 8.22 -1.97
C GLY A 782 2.46 6.90 -1.65
N LEU A 783 1.76 5.77 -1.80
CA LEU A 783 2.37 4.44 -1.64
C LEU A 783 3.47 4.19 -2.68
N LEU A 784 3.24 4.50 -3.95
CA LEU A 784 4.26 4.36 -5.00
C LEU A 784 5.47 5.26 -4.72
N THR A 785 5.28 6.47 -4.21
CA THR A 785 6.38 7.36 -3.82
C THR A 785 7.24 6.74 -2.70
N ILE A 786 6.62 6.15 -1.69
CA ILE A 786 7.37 5.42 -0.64
C ILE A 786 8.03 4.16 -1.20
N GLY A 787 7.38 3.47 -2.14
CA GLY A 787 7.91 2.29 -2.83
C GLY A 787 9.23 2.52 -3.58
N PHE A 788 9.62 3.77 -3.85
CA PHE A 788 10.95 4.08 -4.40
C PHE A 788 12.09 3.87 -3.40
N VAL A 789 11.78 4.00 -2.12
CA VAL A 789 12.76 3.94 -1.05
C VAL A 789 12.52 2.80 -0.06
N ASP A 790 11.43 2.05 -0.22
CA ASP A 790 11.08 0.92 0.61
C ASP A 790 10.40 -0.20 -0.19
N SER A 791 10.42 -1.39 0.37
CA SER A 791 9.67 -2.54 -0.13
C SER A 791 8.34 -2.56 0.61
N LEU A 792 7.20 -2.55 -0.09
CA LEU A 792 5.87 -2.53 0.56
C LEU A 792 5.21 -3.90 0.63
N PHE A 793 5.58 -4.82 -0.27
CA PHE A 793 4.95 -6.13 -0.38
C PHE A 793 5.44 -7.13 0.68
N ASP A 794 6.60 -6.89 1.27
CA ASP A 794 7.15 -7.69 2.38
C ASP A 794 6.43 -7.40 3.71
N ALA A 795 5.65 -6.31 3.79
CA ALA A 795 4.70 -6.00 4.84
C ALA A 795 3.25 -6.32 4.38
N PRO A 796 2.66 -7.46 4.79
CA PRO A 796 1.41 -7.96 4.19
C PRO A 796 0.23 -7.00 4.31
N ARG A 797 0.15 -6.24 5.42
CA ARG A 797 -0.90 -5.22 5.62
C ARG A 797 -0.81 -4.07 4.60
N LEU A 798 0.41 -3.65 4.23
CA LEU A 798 0.62 -2.62 3.21
C LEU A 798 0.42 -3.17 1.80
N GLY A 799 0.90 -4.39 1.53
CA GLY A 799 0.60 -5.11 0.29
C GLY A 799 -0.91 -5.24 0.04
N MET A 800 -1.68 -5.58 1.08
CA MET A 800 -3.14 -5.61 1.06
C MET A 800 -3.76 -4.27 0.66
N MET A 801 -3.31 -3.17 1.28
CA MET A 801 -3.82 -1.82 0.96
C MET A 801 -3.52 -1.42 -0.49
N LEU A 802 -2.31 -1.70 -0.97
CA LEU A 802 -1.90 -1.40 -2.33
C LEU A 802 -2.71 -2.22 -3.34
N VAL A 803 -2.86 -3.52 -3.13
CA VAL A 803 -3.67 -4.40 -3.99
C VAL A 803 -5.12 -3.94 -4.00
N LEU A 804 -5.72 -3.68 -2.83
CA LEU A 804 -7.08 -3.13 -2.74
C LEU A 804 -7.23 -1.84 -3.55
N ALA A 805 -6.30 -0.89 -3.39
CA ALA A 805 -6.34 0.39 -4.08
C ALA A 805 -6.22 0.25 -5.60
N LEU A 806 -5.32 -0.61 -6.08
CA LEU A 806 -5.15 -0.90 -7.50
C LEU A 806 -6.42 -1.54 -8.10
N LEU A 807 -7.02 -2.50 -7.41
CA LEU A 807 -8.27 -3.15 -7.84
C LEU A 807 -9.45 -2.17 -7.87
N VAL A 808 -9.55 -1.27 -6.88
CA VAL A 808 -10.53 -0.17 -6.91
C VAL A 808 -10.26 0.79 -8.08
N GLY A 809 -9.00 1.12 -8.35
CA GLY A 809 -8.62 2.02 -9.44
C GLY A 809 -8.98 1.47 -10.83
N ILE A 810 -8.60 0.22 -11.15
CA ILE A 810 -8.90 -0.38 -12.45
C ILE A 810 -10.40 -0.51 -12.72
N SER A 811 -11.21 -0.56 -11.67
CA SER A 811 -12.64 -0.84 -11.75
C SER A 811 -13.54 0.41 -11.79
N GLN A 812 -12.97 1.63 -11.80
CA GLN A 812 -13.75 2.87 -11.92
C GLN A 812 -14.30 3.15 -13.34
N SER A 813 -13.86 2.41 -14.36
CA SER A 813 -14.18 2.70 -15.78
C SER A 813 -15.59 2.30 -16.23
N THR A 814 -16.39 1.63 -15.40
CA THR A 814 -17.62 0.92 -15.83
C THR A 814 -18.95 1.67 -15.70
N ARG A 815 -19.00 2.94 -15.26
CA ARG A 815 -20.28 3.63 -14.96
C ARG A 815 -20.70 4.79 -15.88
N SER A 816 -20.21 4.84 -17.11
CA SER A 816 -20.57 5.93 -18.05
C SER A 816 -21.80 5.65 -18.95
N LYS A 817 -22.50 4.50 -18.87
CA LYS A 817 -23.50 4.13 -19.91
C LYS A 817 -24.85 3.56 -19.48
N THR A 818 -25.21 3.45 -18.19
CA THR A 818 -26.44 2.75 -17.79
C THR A 818 -27.28 3.46 -16.73
N SER A 819 -27.52 4.77 -16.88
CA SER A 819 -28.57 5.46 -16.10
C SER A 819 -29.36 6.47 -16.93
N LEU A 820 -29.66 6.13 -18.18
CA LEU A 820 -30.61 6.81 -19.05
C LEU A 820 -31.35 5.74 -19.86
N THR A 821 -32.21 5.00 -19.18
CA THR A 821 -33.40 4.32 -19.74
C THR A 821 -34.44 4.28 -18.66
#